data_AF-A0A6P7Z103-F1
#
_entry.id   AF-A0A6P7Z103-F1
#
_cell.length_a   1.000
_cell.length_b   1.000
_cell.length_c   1.000
_cell.angle_alpha   90.00
_cell.angle_beta   90.00
_cell.angle_gamma   90.00
#
_symmetry.space_group_name_H-M   'P 1'
#
loop_
_entity.id
_entity.type
_entity.pdbx_description
1 polymer ?
#
loop_
_entity_poly.entity_id
_entity_poly.type
_entity_poly.pdbx_seq_one_letter_code
_entity_poly.pdbx_strand_id
1 'polypeptide(L)'
;MSLALLPESSAVAVALEHLELIGQQFEKDELGDREVMWHLTATIDAIKELEAIRRSTLEQLEMVTIENSKLRFSVGQLPEKITEEIAASILAARESNAVQMNQLQAELKNIREEMECLQKKEHDLQTQNAFLGLQAKELWEEHEQAVDHLNQQMAMKAQESITLNEIYNKVKDLKEEIGIIMENTISLKEELDEEKKRFEEEYYNLNEEIAELHMDIEVQNKQNVEKQDYIDELTAAHSDIESKVRSEKEMVFQLMDKREQLQATCTKLKDLINEQKKTLEIFSAKKKDLELKLLVLEENFSNLKMAQEAKIAKMTDRLIKAENVNKHLTKRNSSLSELYQSLREEEEKMLAIKLHFTNQLENISTDLSTKVELLAKMKQEIKETEEETVKFRENSLVQIMACEEDLQEHKGNLSKEKSKRISLQTKSNELEKQVGFWKTAKKKIIHEMNERIEAGTKRYNELNDERMSIQEEFLHLDEDTELIRKEYSKAEDEYKAIEQNLRYEIKLLEEQLNSNKKTLNHDETLLEEKLPVLQNLQNKFAEESKNLEEMKNYVRGLTQKQKSLEYSTNTKKKALVKLSKVKEENTAELKERRAAVLIQIQKQTDDLMALEKDIYEVSRKLELAQMENGRLKICSVQMRENISEEFKEAKRHMTAITKIQKELKTFSECLLLGWEEDRAVHKDFSERDQETLDAMKELIRNIQERKEKIGDFSDKMQEKCDRLSSVLERKANIKLEITDEAQ
;
A
#
# COMPACT_ATOMS: atom_id res chain seq x y z
N MET A 1 -7.60 -55.42 -133.17
CA MET A 1 -7.08 -54.98 -134.48
C MET A 1 -7.44 -56.04 -135.51
N SER A 2 -7.65 -55.66 -136.78
CA SER A 2 -7.63 -56.51 -137.98
C SER A 2 -8.21 -57.94 -137.85
N LEU A 3 -9.45 -58.14 -138.30
CA LEU A 3 -9.88 -59.46 -138.79
C LEU A 3 -9.09 -59.78 -140.05
N ALA A 4 -8.09 -60.64 -139.95
CA ALA A 4 -7.42 -61.23 -141.10
C ALA A 4 -8.13 -62.54 -141.45
N LEU A 5 -8.60 -62.68 -142.70
CA LEU A 5 -9.21 -63.92 -143.15
C LEU A 5 -8.18 -65.06 -143.06
N LEU A 6 -8.52 -66.11 -142.32
CA LEU A 6 -7.76 -67.36 -142.30
C LEU A 6 -7.65 -67.90 -143.73
N PRO A 7 -6.44 -68.22 -144.23
CA PRO A 7 -6.28 -68.77 -145.56
C PRO A 7 -6.97 -70.12 -145.67
N GLU A 8 -7.54 -70.39 -146.84
CA GLU A 8 -8.07 -71.72 -147.16
C GLU A 8 -6.95 -72.75 -147.03
N SER A 9 -7.28 -73.93 -146.50
CA SER A 9 -6.32 -75.03 -146.52
C SER A 9 -6.02 -75.38 -147.98
N SER A 10 -4.83 -75.01 -148.46
CA SER A 10 -4.42 -75.22 -149.86
C SER A 10 -4.58 -76.68 -150.31
N ALA A 11 -4.42 -77.65 -149.40
CA ALA A 11 -4.67 -79.06 -149.68
C ALA A 11 -6.16 -79.39 -149.85
N VAL A 12 -7.06 -78.72 -149.13
CA VAL A 12 -8.52 -78.93 -149.22
C VAL A 12 -9.10 -78.24 -150.47
N ALA A 13 -8.62 -77.03 -150.79
CA ALA A 13 -8.99 -76.34 -152.03
C ALA A 13 -8.64 -77.17 -153.28
N VAL A 14 -7.41 -77.70 -153.34
CA VAL A 14 -6.96 -78.58 -154.44
C VAL A 14 -7.74 -79.90 -154.46
N ALA A 15 -8.10 -80.48 -153.30
CA ALA A 15 -8.91 -81.69 -153.25
C ALA A 15 -10.35 -81.48 -153.77
N LEU A 16 -10.96 -80.33 -153.44
CA LEU A 16 -12.27 -79.94 -153.98
C LEU A 16 -12.21 -79.69 -155.48
N GLU A 17 -11.20 -78.98 -155.98
CA GLU A 17 -11.00 -78.71 -157.40
C GLU A 17 -10.80 -80.01 -158.21
N HIS A 18 -10.03 -80.98 -157.70
CA HIS A 18 -9.90 -82.30 -158.31
C HIS A 18 -11.22 -83.11 -158.30
N LEU A 19 -12.00 -83.05 -157.21
CA LEU A 19 -13.29 -83.76 -157.14
C LEU A 19 -14.34 -83.13 -158.06
N GLU A 20 -14.39 -81.80 -158.17
CA GLU A 20 -15.26 -81.10 -159.12
C GLU A 20 -14.83 -81.36 -160.59
N LEU A 21 -13.53 -81.46 -160.88
CA LEU A 21 -13.02 -81.89 -162.20
C LEU A 21 -13.37 -83.34 -162.55
N ILE A 22 -13.29 -84.27 -161.58
CA ILE A 22 -13.71 -85.66 -161.77
C ILE A 22 -15.22 -85.74 -162.05
N GLY A 23 -16.04 -84.96 -161.34
CA GLY A 23 -17.48 -84.84 -161.62
C GLY A 23 -17.76 -84.40 -163.06
N GLN A 24 -17.04 -83.38 -163.55
CA GLN A 24 -17.17 -82.91 -164.94
C GLN A 24 -16.68 -83.91 -166.01
N GLN A 25 -15.86 -84.89 -165.65
CA GLN A 25 -15.47 -85.99 -166.55
C GLN A 25 -16.56 -87.07 -166.62
N PHE A 26 -17.10 -87.50 -165.48
CA PHE A 26 -18.21 -88.45 -165.44
C PHE A 26 -19.49 -87.93 -166.11
N GLU A 27 -19.71 -86.61 -166.12
CA GLU A 27 -20.86 -85.99 -166.79
C GLU A 27 -20.72 -85.91 -168.34
N LYS A 28 -19.51 -86.13 -168.89
CA LYS A 28 -19.22 -86.03 -170.33
C LYS A 28 -19.12 -87.36 -171.09
N ASP A 29 -18.84 -88.47 -170.41
CA ASP A 29 -18.56 -89.77 -171.06
C ASP A 29 -19.78 -90.71 -171.21
N GLU A 30 -21.01 -90.24 -170.93
CA GLU A 30 -22.30 -90.97 -171.05
C GLU A 30 -22.36 -92.40 -170.43
N LEU A 31 -21.39 -92.73 -169.56
CA LEU A 31 -21.25 -94.01 -168.85
C LEU A 31 -21.29 -93.83 -167.31
N GLY A 32 -21.97 -92.78 -166.85
CA GLY A 32 -22.09 -92.43 -165.43
C GLY A 32 -23.25 -93.15 -164.74
N ASP A 33 -22.93 -94.05 -163.81
CA ASP A 33 -23.92 -94.64 -162.91
C ASP A 33 -24.40 -93.62 -161.87
N ARG A 34 -25.71 -93.49 -161.69
CA ARG A 34 -26.33 -92.34 -160.97
C ARG A 34 -25.94 -92.27 -159.49
N GLU A 35 -25.58 -93.41 -158.91
CA GLU A 35 -25.15 -93.56 -157.51
C GLU A 35 -23.74 -92.98 -157.28
N VAL A 36 -22.84 -93.09 -158.26
CA VAL A 36 -21.46 -92.57 -158.16
C VAL A 36 -21.47 -91.03 -158.09
N MET A 37 -22.28 -90.36 -158.91
CA MET A 37 -22.44 -88.91 -158.86
C MET A 37 -23.03 -88.42 -157.54
N TRP A 38 -23.97 -89.16 -156.94
CA TRP A 38 -24.51 -88.81 -155.62
C TRP A 38 -23.43 -88.90 -154.54
N HIS A 39 -22.64 -89.98 -154.53
CA HIS A 39 -21.52 -90.13 -153.60
C HIS A 39 -20.45 -89.05 -153.78
N LEU A 40 -20.14 -88.65 -155.02
CA LEU A 40 -19.14 -87.62 -155.30
C LEU A 40 -19.57 -86.26 -154.73
N THR A 41 -20.81 -85.84 -154.99
CA THR A 41 -21.39 -84.59 -154.46
C THR A 41 -21.48 -84.62 -152.93
N ALA A 42 -21.96 -85.74 -152.35
CA ALA A 42 -21.99 -85.90 -150.90
C ALA A 42 -20.60 -85.83 -150.24
N THR A 43 -19.56 -86.29 -150.94
CA THR A 43 -18.16 -86.18 -150.47
C THR A 43 -17.66 -84.73 -150.54
N ILE A 44 -17.99 -84.00 -151.61
CA ILE A 44 -17.69 -82.56 -151.76
C ILE A 44 -18.34 -81.74 -150.65
N ASP A 45 -19.62 -81.99 -150.35
CA ASP A 45 -20.36 -81.28 -149.30
C ASP A 45 -19.83 -81.62 -147.90
N ALA A 46 -19.50 -82.88 -147.62
CA ALA A 46 -18.88 -83.28 -146.36
C ALA A 46 -17.49 -82.64 -146.14
N ILE A 47 -16.69 -82.46 -147.21
CA ILE A 47 -15.41 -81.74 -147.15
C ILE A 47 -15.62 -80.24 -146.88
N LYS A 48 -16.63 -79.62 -147.51
CA LYS A 48 -17.01 -78.21 -147.26
C LYS A 48 -17.49 -78.01 -145.81
N GLU A 49 -18.27 -78.95 -145.27
CA GLU A 49 -18.72 -78.93 -143.87
C GLU A 49 -17.55 -79.12 -142.87
N LEU A 50 -16.65 -80.06 -143.14
CA LEU A 50 -15.44 -80.26 -142.32
C LEU A 50 -14.52 -79.02 -142.28
N GLU A 51 -14.31 -78.35 -143.41
CA GLU A 51 -13.51 -77.11 -143.47
C GLU A 51 -14.20 -75.94 -142.72
N ALA A 52 -15.53 -75.86 -142.76
CA ALA A 52 -16.29 -74.89 -141.96
C ALA A 52 -16.15 -75.15 -140.44
N ILE A 53 -16.26 -76.42 -140.01
CA ILE A 53 -16.02 -76.82 -138.61
C ILE A 53 -14.57 -76.52 -138.19
N ARG A 54 -13.59 -76.79 -139.08
CA ARG A 54 -12.17 -76.48 -138.83
C ARG A 54 -11.92 -74.99 -138.62
N ARG A 55 -12.57 -74.11 -139.40
CA ARG A 55 -12.47 -72.65 -139.20
C ARG A 55 -13.09 -72.24 -137.86
N SER A 56 -14.32 -72.66 -137.58
CA SER A 56 -15.03 -72.29 -136.34
C SER A 56 -14.29 -72.75 -135.07
N THR A 57 -13.71 -73.94 -135.08
CA THR A 57 -12.92 -74.46 -133.94
C THR A 57 -11.59 -73.71 -133.76
N LEU A 58 -10.93 -73.27 -134.84
CA LEU A 58 -9.72 -72.43 -134.74
C LEU A 58 -10.02 -71.02 -134.20
N GLU A 59 -11.10 -70.37 -134.64
CA GLU A 59 -11.51 -69.07 -134.11
C GLU A 59 -11.84 -69.13 -132.61
N GLN A 60 -12.51 -70.20 -132.16
CA GLN A 60 -12.76 -70.44 -130.73
C GLN A 60 -11.47 -70.67 -129.95
N LEU A 61 -10.52 -71.45 -130.49
CA LEU A 61 -9.21 -71.67 -129.86
C LEU A 61 -8.40 -70.38 -129.75
N GLU A 62 -8.41 -69.52 -130.76
CA GLU A 62 -7.73 -68.23 -130.72
C GLU A 62 -8.36 -67.28 -129.68
N MET A 63 -9.69 -67.21 -129.62
CA MET A 63 -10.42 -66.44 -128.61
C MET A 63 -10.07 -66.90 -127.19
N VAL A 64 -10.14 -68.22 -126.92
CA VAL A 64 -9.76 -68.80 -125.63
C VAL A 64 -8.28 -68.55 -125.31
N THR A 65 -7.38 -68.58 -126.30
CA THR A 65 -5.96 -68.30 -126.09
C THR A 65 -5.70 -66.83 -125.71
N ILE A 66 -6.42 -65.89 -126.32
CA ILE A 66 -6.35 -64.45 -125.98
C ILE A 66 -6.95 -64.17 -124.60
N GLU A 67 -8.06 -64.80 -124.23
CA GLU A 67 -8.63 -64.65 -122.88
C GLU A 67 -7.73 -65.29 -121.82
N ASN A 68 -7.14 -66.46 -122.10
CA ASN A 68 -6.18 -67.11 -121.21
C ASN A 68 -4.92 -66.25 -121.02
N SER A 69 -4.43 -65.57 -122.08
CA SER A 69 -3.28 -64.65 -121.94
C SER A 69 -3.61 -63.39 -121.13
N LYS A 70 -4.82 -62.81 -121.29
CA LYS A 70 -5.31 -61.71 -120.43
C LYS A 70 -5.44 -62.15 -118.97
N LEU A 71 -5.99 -63.33 -118.72
CA LEU A 71 -6.09 -63.92 -117.38
C LEU A 71 -4.71 -64.15 -116.76
N ARG A 72 -3.76 -64.74 -117.49
CA ARG A 72 -2.37 -64.93 -117.04
C ARG A 72 -1.68 -63.60 -116.71
N PHE A 73 -1.85 -62.57 -117.54
CA PHE A 73 -1.32 -61.23 -117.26
C PHE A 73 -1.93 -60.62 -115.99
N SER A 74 -3.25 -60.74 -115.83
CA SER A 74 -3.97 -60.19 -114.67
C SER A 74 -3.64 -60.92 -113.37
N VAL A 75 -3.50 -62.25 -113.43
CA VAL A 75 -3.07 -63.10 -112.31
C VAL A 75 -1.59 -62.88 -111.98
N GLY A 76 -0.73 -62.65 -112.97
CA GLY A 76 0.69 -62.32 -112.77
C GLY A 76 0.91 -60.99 -112.04
N GLN A 77 0.07 -59.98 -112.31
CA GLN A 77 0.12 -58.68 -111.63
C GLN A 77 -0.65 -58.61 -110.31
N LEU A 78 -1.44 -59.62 -109.96
CA LEU A 78 -2.25 -59.59 -108.74
C LEU A 78 -1.41 -59.57 -107.45
N PRO A 79 -0.35 -60.41 -107.30
CA PRO A 79 0.49 -60.39 -106.10
C PRO A 79 1.17 -59.04 -105.87
N GLU A 80 1.68 -58.42 -106.94
CA GLU A 80 2.39 -57.14 -106.88
C GLU A 80 1.47 -56.03 -106.38
N LYS A 81 0.26 -55.91 -106.95
CA LYS A 81 -0.76 -54.94 -106.49
C LYS A 81 -1.22 -55.19 -105.06
N ILE A 82 -1.39 -56.45 -104.66
CA ILE A 82 -1.74 -56.81 -103.27
C ILE A 82 -0.59 -56.42 -102.33
N THR A 83 0.68 -56.62 -102.70
CA THR A 83 1.82 -56.18 -101.89
C THR A 83 1.93 -54.66 -101.79
N GLU A 84 1.63 -53.92 -102.87
CA GLU A 84 1.58 -52.45 -102.85
C GLU A 84 0.44 -51.94 -101.94
N GLU A 85 -0.76 -52.51 -102.03
CA GLU A 85 -1.92 -52.12 -101.22
C GLU A 85 -1.73 -52.46 -99.72
N ILE A 86 -1.12 -53.61 -99.42
CA ILE A 86 -0.73 -53.98 -98.05
C ILE A 86 0.37 -53.05 -97.54
N ALA A 87 1.39 -52.73 -98.35
CA ALA A 87 2.45 -51.80 -97.95
C ALA A 87 1.92 -50.39 -97.68
N ALA A 88 1.03 -49.88 -98.53
CA ALA A 88 0.35 -48.59 -98.33
C ALA A 88 -0.51 -48.60 -97.06
N SER A 89 -1.27 -49.68 -96.81
CA SER A 89 -2.07 -49.84 -95.60
C SER A 89 -1.22 -49.90 -94.33
N ILE A 90 -0.07 -50.61 -94.38
CA ILE A 90 0.89 -50.67 -93.27
C ILE A 90 1.55 -49.31 -93.03
N LEU A 91 1.89 -48.56 -94.08
CA LEU A 91 2.43 -47.20 -93.96
C LEU A 91 1.40 -46.25 -93.32
N ALA A 92 0.17 -46.22 -93.83
CA ALA A 92 -0.90 -45.41 -93.24
C ALA A 92 -1.20 -45.77 -91.78
N ALA A 93 -1.16 -47.07 -91.43
CA ALA A 93 -1.31 -47.52 -90.05
C ALA A 93 -0.12 -47.11 -89.16
N ARG A 94 1.12 -47.14 -89.68
CA ARG A 94 2.33 -46.67 -88.98
C ARG A 94 2.32 -45.16 -88.78
N GLU A 95 1.94 -44.39 -89.78
CA GLU A 95 1.80 -42.93 -89.70
C GLU A 95 0.71 -42.54 -88.70
N SER A 96 -0.47 -43.18 -88.78
CA SER A 96 -1.56 -42.98 -87.81
C SER A 96 -1.12 -43.29 -86.38
N ASN A 97 -0.44 -44.42 -86.16
CA ASN A 97 0.07 -44.81 -84.84
C ASN A 97 1.19 -43.86 -84.36
N ALA A 98 2.05 -43.38 -85.25
CA ALA A 98 3.05 -42.37 -84.92
C ALA A 98 2.42 -41.02 -84.53
N VAL A 99 1.35 -40.59 -85.22
CA VAL A 99 0.56 -39.40 -84.85
C VAL A 99 -0.09 -39.59 -83.48
N GLN A 100 -0.71 -40.74 -83.21
CA GLN A 100 -1.31 -41.05 -81.91
C GLN A 100 -0.26 -41.12 -80.79
N MET A 101 0.90 -41.74 -81.02
CA MET A 101 2.00 -41.74 -80.05
C MET A 101 2.51 -40.33 -79.77
N ASN A 102 2.69 -39.50 -80.80
CA ASN A 102 3.11 -38.11 -80.62
C ASN A 102 2.05 -37.27 -79.88
N GLN A 103 0.76 -37.50 -80.12
CA GLN A 103 -0.34 -36.89 -79.37
C GLN A 103 -0.32 -37.31 -77.90
N LEU A 104 -0.28 -38.61 -77.60
CA LEU A 104 -0.19 -39.12 -76.23
C LEU A 104 1.08 -38.65 -75.51
N GLN A 105 2.21 -38.53 -76.22
CA GLN A 105 3.46 -38.01 -75.65
C GLN A 105 3.38 -36.51 -75.36
N ALA A 106 2.67 -35.73 -76.19
CA ALA A 106 2.39 -34.32 -75.94
C ALA A 106 1.42 -34.13 -74.77
N GLU A 107 0.35 -34.94 -74.68
CA GLU A 107 -0.59 -34.94 -73.55
C GLU A 107 0.09 -35.32 -72.24
N LEU A 108 0.90 -36.40 -72.22
CA LEU A 108 1.70 -36.79 -71.05
C LEU A 108 2.73 -35.73 -70.64
N LYS A 109 3.26 -34.96 -71.60
CA LYS A 109 4.13 -33.83 -71.31
C LYS A 109 3.34 -32.67 -70.68
N ASN A 110 2.18 -32.33 -71.23
CA ASN A 110 1.32 -31.27 -70.67
C ASN A 110 0.82 -31.63 -69.27
N ILE A 111 0.36 -32.87 -69.05
CA ILE A 111 -0.04 -33.36 -67.72
C ILE A 111 1.13 -33.31 -66.73
N ARG A 112 2.37 -33.60 -67.16
CA ARG A 112 3.55 -33.44 -66.30
C ARG A 112 3.82 -31.98 -65.94
N GLU A 113 3.75 -31.07 -66.90
CA GLU A 113 3.94 -29.64 -66.68
C GLU A 113 2.85 -29.07 -65.75
N GLU A 114 1.60 -29.53 -65.90
CA GLU A 114 0.50 -29.24 -64.97
C GLU A 114 0.74 -29.83 -63.58
N MET A 115 1.20 -31.08 -63.46
CA MET A 115 1.56 -31.69 -62.16
C MET A 115 2.69 -30.94 -61.46
N GLU A 116 3.76 -30.55 -62.17
CA GLU A 116 4.85 -29.76 -61.60
C GLU A 116 4.39 -28.36 -61.18
N CYS A 117 3.46 -27.75 -61.92
CA CYS A 117 2.83 -26.47 -61.56
C CYS A 117 1.96 -26.61 -60.30
N LEU A 118 1.16 -27.67 -60.20
CA LEU A 118 0.34 -27.98 -59.03
C LEU A 118 1.20 -28.31 -57.80
N GLN A 119 2.30 -29.04 -57.94
CA GLN A 119 3.23 -29.35 -56.85
C GLN A 119 3.92 -28.08 -56.32
N LYS A 120 4.35 -27.17 -57.20
CA LYS A 120 4.87 -25.85 -56.79
C LYS A 120 3.82 -25.06 -56.01
N LYS A 121 2.59 -25.00 -56.55
CA LYS A 121 1.46 -24.32 -55.88
C LYS A 121 1.09 -24.95 -54.54
N GLU A 122 1.18 -26.28 -54.41
CA GLU A 122 0.97 -26.98 -53.14
C GLU A 122 2.06 -26.60 -52.14
N HIS A 123 3.33 -26.58 -52.54
CA HIS A 123 4.44 -26.15 -51.70
C HIS A 123 4.33 -24.68 -51.26
N ASP A 124 3.96 -23.79 -52.18
CA ASP A 124 3.71 -22.37 -51.87
C ASP A 124 2.54 -22.20 -50.89
N LEU A 125 1.47 -22.99 -51.02
CA LEU A 125 0.35 -22.98 -50.07
C LEU A 125 0.71 -23.61 -48.71
N GLN A 126 1.53 -24.66 -48.68
CA GLN A 126 2.01 -25.27 -47.44
C GLN A 126 2.91 -24.31 -46.66
N THR A 127 3.84 -23.62 -47.35
CA THR A 127 4.73 -22.61 -46.74
C THR A 127 3.96 -21.38 -46.28
N GLN A 128 2.98 -20.89 -47.05
CA GLN A 128 2.08 -19.81 -46.62
C GLN A 128 1.21 -20.23 -45.42
N ASN A 129 0.63 -21.43 -45.40
CA ASN A 129 -0.16 -21.92 -44.27
C ASN A 129 0.70 -22.09 -43.01
N ALA A 130 1.95 -22.55 -43.13
CA ALA A 130 2.89 -22.62 -42.01
C ALA A 130 3.22 -21.22 -41.46
N PHE A 131 3.49 -20.25 -42.34
CA PHE A 131 3.74 -18.85 -41.95
C PHE A 131 2.52 -18.21 -41.27
N LEU A 132 1.33 -18.33 -41.88
CA LEU A 132 0.09 -17.81 -41.31
C LEU A 132 -0.27 -18.50 -39.98
N GLY A 133 0.05 -19.80 -39.84
CA GLY A 133 -0.13 -20.53 -38.58
C GLY A 133 0.81 -20.08 -37.46
N LEU A 134 2.03 -19.65 -37.78
CA LEU A 134 2.95 -19.02 -36.83
C LEU A 134 2.47 -17.60 -36.47
N GLN A 135 2.17 -16.78 -37.47
CA GLN A 135 1.67 -15.42 -37.27
C GLN A 135 0.37 -15.39 -36.46
N ALA A 136 -0.54 -16.35 -36.68
CA ALA A 136 -1.76 -16.49 -35.91
C ALA A 136 -1.50 -16.88 -34.44
N LYS A 137 -0.44 -17.65 -34.15
CA LYS A 137 -0.04 -17.95 -32.77
C LYS A 137 0.58 -16.74 -32.09
N GLU A 138 1.53 -16.07 -32.73
CA GLU A 138 2.16 -14.85 -32.21
C GLU A 138 1.09 -13.80 -31.88
N LEU A 139 0.16 -13.56 -32.81
CA LEU A 139 -0.93 -12.59 -32.63
C LEU A 139 -1.97 -13.04 -31.58
N TRP A 140 -2.13 -14.35 -31.36
CA TRP A 140 -2.96 -14.88 -30.28
C TRP A 140 -2.28 -14.75 -28.91
N GLU A 141 -0.98 -14.99 -28.82
CA GLU A 141 -0.17 -14.77 -27.61
C GLU A 141 -0.10 -13.28 -27.24
N GLU A 142 0.06 -12.38 -28.23
CA GLU A 142 -0.06 -10.93 -28.02
C GLU A 142 -1.47 -10.53 -27.53
N HIS A 143 -2.51 -11.15 -28.08
CA HIS A 143 -3.90 -10.90 -27.66
C HIS A 143 -4.18 -11.42 -26.24
N GLU A 144 -3.72 -12.62 -25.90
CA GLU A 144 -3.83 -13.19 -24.54
C GLU A 144 -3.10 -12.30 -23.53
N GLN A 145 -1.86 -11.88 -23.82
CA GLN A 145 -1.11 -10.93 -22.98
C GLN A 145 -1.84 -9.58 -22.82
N ALA A 146 -2.47 -9.07 -23.88
CA ALA A 146 -3.25 -7.83 -23.82
C ALA A 146 -4.53 -7.98 -22.98
N VAL A 147 -5.22 -9.13 -23.08
CA VAL A 147 -6.40 -9.47 -22.26
C VAL A 147 -6.01 -9.64 -20.79
N ASP A 148 -4.92 -10.35 -20.49
CA ASP A 148 -4.40 -10.50 -19.14
C ASP A 148 -3.97 -9.16 -18.53
N HIS A 149 -3.30 -8.30 -19.31
CA HIS A 149 -2.96 -6.96 -18.87
C HIS A 149 -4.21 -6.11 -18.57
N LEU A 150 -5.24 -6.19 -19.42
CA LEU A 150 -6.52 -5.52 -19.19
C LEU A 150 -7.23 -6.06 -17.94
N ASN A 151 -7.25 -7.38 -17.75
CA ASN A 151 -7.82 -8.02 -16.56
C ASN A 151 -7.10 -7.60 -15.27
N GLN A 152 -5.76 -7.53 -15.30
CA GLN A 152 -4.96 -7.02 -14.19
C GLN A 152 -5.28 -5.54 -13.91
N GLN A 153 -5.38 -4.69 -14.94
CA GLN A 153 -5.78 -3.29 -14.76
C GLN A 153 -7.21 -3.16 -14.20
N MET A 154 -8.17 -3.97 -14.65
CA MET A 154 -9.53 -3.97 -14.12
C MET A 154 -9.58 -4.44 -12.67
N ALA A 155 -8.82 -5.48 -12.30
CA ALA A 155 -8.70 -5.95 -10.92
C ALA A 155 -8.06 -4.89 -10.01
N MET A 156 -6.98 -4.24 -10.45
CA MET A 156 -6.37 -3.12 -9.73
C MET A 156 -7.36 -1.97 -9.54
N LYS A 157 -8.07 -1.55 -10.61
CA LYS A 157 -9.05 -0.47 -10.54
C LYS A 157 -10.25 -0.81 -9.65
N ALA A 158 -10.69 -2.08 -9.62
CA ALA A 158 -11.70 -2.54 -8.69
C ALA A 158 -11.21 -2.46 -7.23
N GLN A 159 -9.98 -2.91 -6.96
CA GLN A 159 -9.37 -2.81 -5.63
C GLN A 159 -9.15 -1.35 -5.19
N GLU A 160 -8.71 -0.47 -6.09
CA GLU A 160 -8.60 0.97 -5.85
C GLU A 160 -9.97 1.58 -5.54
N SER A 161 -11.03 1.20 -6.25
CA SER A 161 -12.40 1.64 -5.96
C SER A 161 -12.93 1.14 -4.61
N ILE A 162 -12.63 -0.11 -4.23
CA ILE A 162 -12.97 -0.68 -2.91
C ILE A 162 -12.25 0.10 -1.81
N THR A 163 -10.92 0.22 -1.89
CA THR A 163 -10.12 0.95 -0.89
C THR A 163 -10.47 2.44 -0.81
N LEU A 164 -10.84 3.07 -1.93
CA LEU A 164 -11.32 4.45 -1.95
C LEU A 164 -12.67 4.58 -1.22
N ASN A 165 -13.60 3.65 -1.41
CA ASN A 165 -14.88 3.62 -0.68
C ASN A 165 -14.68 3.33 0.82
N GLU A 166 -13.76 2.43 1.17
CA GLU A 166 -13.40 2.17 2.58
C GLU A 166 -12.79 3.41 3.25
N ILE A 167 -11.90 4.13 2.56
CA ILE A 167 -11.32 5.39 3.04
C ILE A 167 -12.41 6.47 3.14
N TYR A 168 -13.29 6.58 2.15
CA TYR A 168 -14.41 7.53 2.16
C TYR A 168 -15.33 7.29 3.36
N ASN A 169 -15.71 6.04 3.62
CA ASN A 169 -16.52 5.67 4.78
C ASN A 169 -15.79 6.02 6.08
N LYS A 170 -14.54 5.60 6.26
CA LYS A 170 -13.73 5.96 7.45
C LYS A 170 -13.62 7.47 7.66
N VAL A 171 -13.48 8.26 6.59
CA VAL A 171 -13.46 9.74 6.66
C VAL A 171 -14.82 10.33 6.98
N LYS A 172 -15.92 9.69 6.58
CA LYS A 172 -17.29 10.06 6.97
C LYS A 172 -17.51 9.76 8.46
N ASP A 173 -17.18 8.55 8.90
CA ASP A 173 -17.36 8.10 10.28
C ASP A 173 -16.54 8.99 11.24
N LEU A 174 -15.27 9.25 10.93
CA LEU A 174 -14.42 10.19 11.70
C LEU A 174 -14.98 11.63 11.72
N LYS A 175 -15.68 12.08 10.68
CA LYS A 175 -16.34 13.40 10.69
C LYS A 175 -17.57 13.43 11.58
N GLU A 176 -18.32 12.33 11.64
CA GLU A 176 -19.47 12.18 12.53
C GLU A 176 -18.99 12.10 13.99
N GLU A 177 -17.92 11.35 14.28
CA GLU A 177 -17.25 11.33 15.59
C GLU A 177 -16.72 12.71 16.02
N ILE A 178 -16.04 13.44 15.11
CA ILE A 178 -15.58 14.82 15.38
C ILE A 178 -16.78 15.74 15.65
N GLY A 179 -17.89 15.58 14.94
CA GLY A 179 -19.14 16.31 15.20
C GLY A 179 -19.66 16.09 16.62
N ILE A 180 -19.78 14.84 17.04
CA ILE A 180 -20.21 14.46 18.41
C ILE A 180 -19.24 15.02 19.46
N ILE A 181 -17.92 14.93 19.22
CA ILE A 181 -16.91 15.49 20.14
C ILE A 181 -17.03 17.02 20.22
N MET A 182 -17.30 17.71 19.11
CA MET A 182 -17.51 19.16 19.09
C MET A 182 -18.79 19.55 19.84
N GLU A 183 -19.90 18.83 19.67
CA GLU A 183 -21.15 19.05 20.41
C GLU A 183 -20.93 18.83 21.92
N ASN A 184 -20.31 17.72 22.32
CA ASN A 184 -19.96 17.45 23.73
C ASN A 184 -19.02 18.51 24.31
N THR A 185 -18.07 19.04 23.51
CA THR A 185 -17.16 20.12 23.92
C THR A 185 -17.89 21.46 24.12
N ILE A 186 -18.99 21.68 23.39
CA ILE A 186 -19.85 22.86 23.59
C ILE A 186 -20.68 22.66 24.87
N SER A 187 -21.34 21.51 25.05
CA SER A 187 -22.10 21.18 26.28
C SER A 187 -21.24 21.35 27.53
N LEU A 188 -20.05 20.74 27.56
CA LEU A 188 -19.12 20.84 28.70
C LEU A 188 -18.62 22.27 28.96
N LYS A 189 -18.55 23.14 27.94
CA LYS A 189 -18.22 24.56 28.13
C LYS A 189 -19.40 25.33 28.71
N GLU A 190 -20.61 25.05 28.25
CA GLU A 190 -21.84 25.65 28.78
C GLU A 190 -22.04 25.23 30.24
N GLU A 191 -21.91 23.94 30.55
CA GLU A 191 -21.94 23.40 31.92
C GLU A 191 -20.87 24.04 32.82
N LEU A 192 -19.63 24.19 32.34
CA LEU A 192 -18.55 24.84 33.08
C LEU A 192 -18.80 26.35 33.31
N ASP A 193 -19.38 27.05 32.33
CA ASP A 193 -19.72 28.47 32.46
C ASP A 193 -20.97 28.70 33.33
N GLU A 194 -21.89 27.73 33.41
CA GLU A 194 -22.95 27.69 34.43
C GLU A 194 -22.38 27.41 35.83
N GLU A 195 -21.46 26.46 35.97
CA GLU A 195 -20.83 26.15 37.25
C GLU A 195 -20.01 27.34 37.78
N LYS A 196 -19.28 28.06 36.92
CA LYS A 196 -18.63 29.33 37.30
C LYS A 196 -19.62 30.37 37.81
N LYS A 197 -20.77 30.54 37.14
CA LYS A 197 -21.81 31.48 37.59
C LYS A 197 -22.34 31.10 38.97
N ARG A 198 -22.64 29.81 39.20
CA ARG A 198 -23.05 29.32 40.53
C ARG A 198 -21.96 29.61 41.59
N PHE A 199 -20.69 29.36 41.28
CA PHE A 199 -19.57 29.68 42.16
C PHE A 199 -19.41 31.19 42.42
N GLU A 200 -19.61 32.04 41.41
CA GLU A 200 -19.60 33.50 41.57
C GLU A 200 -20.78 33.96 42.45
N GLU A 201 -21.99 33.44 42.24
CA GLU A 201 -23.17 33.71 43.06
C GLU A 201 -22.96 33.29 44.53
N GLU A 202 -22.48 32.07 44.77
CA GLU A 202 -22.13 31.59 46.12
C GLU A 202 -21.02 32.44 46.77
N TYR A 203 -20.01 32.85 46.00
CA TYR A 203 -18.95 33.74 46.48
C TYR A 203 -19.47 35.14 46.85
N TYR A 204 -20.40 35.71 46.09
CA TYR A 204 -21.04 36.98 46.45
C TYR A 204 -21.90 36.84 47.70
N ASN A 205 -22.74 35.80 47.79
CA ASN A 205 -23.58 35.53 48.95
C ASN A 205 -22.74 35.35 50.23
N LEU A 206 -21.65 34.57 50.17
CA LEU A 206 -20.76 34.36 51.32
C LEU A 206 -20.04 35.65 51.74
N ASN A 207 -19.66 36.51 50.79
CA ASN A 207 -19.09 37.83 51.12
C ASN A 207 -20.13 38.77 51.74
N GLU A 208 -21.40 38.67 51.35
CA GLU A 208 -22.51 39.42 51.96
C GLU A 208 -22.74 38.95 53.41
N GLU A 209 -22.80 37.64 53.66
CA GLU A 209 -22.85 37.07 55.03
C GLU A 209 -21.62 37.47 55.87
N ILE A 210 -20.41 37.46 55.30
CA ILE A 210 -19.19 37.91 55.99
C ILE A 210 -19.26 39.42 56.30
N ALA A 211 -19.86 40.23 55.43
CA ALA A 211 -20.04 41.66 55.67
C ALA A 211 -21.09 41.93 56.76
N GLU A 212 -22.21 41.21 56.76
CA GLU A 212 -23.22 41.27 57.83
C GLU A 212 -22.62 40.86 59.19
N LEU A 213 -21.88 39.75 59.24
CA LEU A 213 -21.18 39.31 60.46
C LEU A 213 -20.15 40.33 60.96
N HIS A 214 -19.41 41.01 60.07
CA HIS A 214 -18.53 42.11 60.47
C HIS A 214 -19.31 43.30 61.06
N MET A 215 -20.46 43.63 60.46
CA MET A 215 -21.35 44.69 60.93
C MET A 215 -21.87 44.39 62.34
N ASP A 216 -22.31 43.15 62.59
CA ASP A 216 -22.74 42.66 63.91
C ASP A 216 -21.59 42.68 64.93
N ILE A 217 -20.38 42.28 64.53
CA ILE A 217 -19.18 42.36 65.37
C ILE A 217 -18.84 43.81 65.73
N GLU A 218 -18.93 44.77 64.79
CA GLU A 218 -18.74 46.19 65.09
C GLU A 218 -19.81 46.72 66.06
N VAL A 219 -21.07 46.38 65.86
CA VAL A 219 -22.18 46.75 66.77
C VAL A 219 -21.95 46.17 68.16
N GLN A 220 -21.57 44.90 68.27
CA GLN A 220 -21.31 44.24 69.54
C GLN A 220 -20.05 44.79 70.24
N ASN A 221 -19.00 45.10 69.49
CA ASN A 221 -17.81 45.79 70.02
C ASN A 221 -18.17 47.18 70.56
N LYS A 222 -18.99 47.95 69.85
CA LYS A 222 -19.46 49.26 70.33
C LYS A 222 -20.27 49.14 71.62
N GLN A 223 -21.19 48.19 71.71
CA GLN A 223 -21.91 47.89 72.95
C GLN A 223 -21.00 47.43 74.09
N ASN A 224 -19.90 46.73 73.79
CA ASN A 224 -18.92 46.32 74.79
C ASN A 224 -18.09 47.50 75.29
N VAL A 225 -17.71 48.44 74.42
CA VAL A 225 -17.07 49.71 74.81
C VAL A 225 -18.01 50.55 75.68
N GLU A 226 -19.27 50.72 75.28
CA GLU A 226 -20.27 51.46 76.09
C GLU A 226 -20.49 50.83 77.49
N LYS A 227 -20.44 49.49 77.59
CA LYS A 227 -20.48 48.78 78.89
C LYS A 227 -19.18 48.94 79.68
N GLN A 228 -18.02 48.98 79.02
CA GLN A 228 -16.72 49.19 79.66
C GLN A 228 -16.62 50.61 80.22
N ASP A 229 -17.01 51.63 79.45
CA ASP A 229 -17.08 53.02 79.91
C ASP A 229 -17.99 53.15 81.16
N TYR A 230 -19.13 52.47 81.18
CA TYR A 230 -20.02 52.42 82.34
C TYR A 230 -19.41 51.69 83.56
N ILE A 231 -18.63 50.63 83.34
CA ILE A 231 -17.86 49.95 84.40
C ILE A 231 -16.77 50.86 84.95
N ASP A 232 -16.06 51.60 84.09
CA ASP A 232 -15.00 52.53 84.49
C ASP A 232 -15.58 53.74 85.24
N GLU A 233 -16.75 54.23 84.84
CA GLU A 233 -17.50 55.28 85.55
C GLU A 233 -17.98 54.81 86.94
N LEU A 234 -18.50 53.58 87.04
CA LEU A 234 -18.81 52.93 88.33
C LEU A 234 -17.56 52.70 89.19
N THR A 235 -16.42 52.36 88.58
CA THR A 235 -15.15 52.12 89.29
C THR A 235 -14.57 53.44 89.82
N ALA A 236 -14.66 54.51 89.04
CA ALA A 236 -14.32 55.87 89.48
C ALA A 236 -15.23 56.31 90.64
N ALA A 237 -16.54 56.10 90.54
CA ALA A 237 -17.49 56.38 91.62
C ALA A 237 -17.21 55.55 92.88
N HIS A 238 -16.77 54.29 92.74
CA HIS A 238 -16.35 53.45 93.86
C HIS A 238 -15.07 53.97 94.52
N SER A 239 -14.06 54.35 93.73
CA SER A 239 -12.84 55.01 94.23
C SER A 239 -13.14 56.33 94.96
N ASP A 240 -14.11 57.11 94.48
CA ASP A 240 -14.59 58.32 95.13
C ASP A 240 -15.30 58.04 96.47
N ILE A 241 -16.09 56.96 96.54
CA ILE A 241 -16.71 56.49 97.79
C ILE A 241 -15.64 55.96 98.75
N GLU A 242 -14.66 55.19 98.28
CA GLU A 242 -13.53 54.72 99.10
C GLU A 242 -12.71 55.88 99.64
N SER A 243 -12.44 56.92 98.84
CA SER A 243 -11.70 58.09 99.30
C SER A 243 -12.50 58.92 100.30
N LYS A 244 -13.83 59.01 100.15
CA LYS A 244 -14.74 59.59 101.16
C LYS A 244 -14.75 58.76 102.44
N VAL A 245 -14.86 57.43 102.38
CA VAL A 245 -14.80 56.54 103.56
C VAL A 245 -13.42 56.60 104.23
N ARG A 246 -12.34 56.78 103.46
CA ARG A 246 -10.99 56.99 103.98
C ARG A 246 -10.90 58.32 104.71
N SER A 247 -11.37 59.41 104.09
CA SER A 247 -11.51 60.74 104.68
C SER A 247 -12.38 60.73 105.95
N GLU A 248 -13.52 60.03 105.96
CA GLU A 248 -14.38 59.88 107.13
C GLU A 248 -13.71 59.06 108.24
N LYS A 249 -12.96 57.99 107.92
CA LYS A 249 -12.13 57.27 108.91
C LYS A 249 -11.03 58.16 109.48
N GLU A 250 -10.42 58.99 108.66
CA GLU A 250 -9.41 59.98 109.06
C GLU A 250 -10.05 61.09 109.93
N MET A 251 -11.28 61.49 109.62
CA MET A 251 -12.08 62.42 110.41
C MET A 251 -12.54 61.80 111.73
N VAL A 252 -12.86 60.50 111.77
CA VAL A 252 -13.13 59.75 113.00
C VAL A 252 -11.86 59.62 113.84
N PHE A 253 -10.69 59.40 113.24
CA PHE A 253 -9.40 59.46 113.93
C PHE A 253 -9.14 60.87 114.51
N GLN A 254 -9.37 61.93 113.72
CA GLN A 254 -9.28 63.32 114.17
C GLN A 254 -10.33 63.68 115.23
N LEU A 255 -11.48 63.00 115.27
CA LEU A 255 -12.51 63.16 116.31
C LEU A 255 -12.18 62.36 117.58
N MET A 256 -11.52 61.21 117.47
CA MET A 256 -10.94 60.49 118.61
C MET A 256 -9.78 61.28 119.22
N ASP A 257 -8.87 61.80 118.40
CA ASP A 257 -7.78 62.69 118.80
C ASP A 257 -8.34 64.00 119.38
N LYS A 258 -9.37 64.61 118.76
CA LYS A 258 -10.10 65.73 119.39
C LYS A 258 -10.80 65.36 120.70
N ARG A 259 -11.22 64.12 120.91
CA ARG A 259 -11.81 63.68 122.18
C ARG A 259 -10.73 63.59 123.27
N GLU A 260 -9.57 63.03 122.96
CA GLU A 260 -8.41 62.99 123.88
C GLU A 260 -7.85 64.40 124.12
N GLN A 261 -7.77 65.24 123.09
CA GLN A 261 -7.42 66.65 123.21
C GLN A 261 -8.48 67.43 124.01
N LEU A 262 -9.78 67.17 123.83
CA LEU A 262 -10.83 67.82 124.64
C LEU A 262 -10.69 67.44 126.12
N GLN A 263 -10.43 66.16 126.39
CA GLN A 263 -10.15 65.66 127.74
C GLN A 263 -8.87 66.29 128.33
N ALA A 264 -7.85 66.56 127.51
CA ALA A 264 -6.66 67.32 127.89
C ALA A 264 -6.88 68.85 127.97
N THR A 265 -7.86 69.43 127.26
CA THR A 265 -8.21 70.86 127.36
C THR A 265 -9.12 71.16 128.54
N CYS A 266 -9.96 70.22 129.01
CA CYS A 266 -10.64 70.37 130.30
C CYS A 266 -9.64 70.48 131.48
N THR A 267 -8.45 69.88 131.35
CA THR A 267 -7.35 70.09 132.29
C THR A 267 -6.55 71.38 132.01
N LYS A 268 -6.30 71.77 130.75
CA LYS A 268 -5.53 72.99 130.40
C LYS A 268 -6.31 74.31 130.41
N LEU A 269 -7.64 74.29 130.32
CA LEU A 269 -8.49 75.50 130.40
C LEU A 269 -8.58 76.08 131.82
N LYS A 270 -8.04 75.39 132.83
CA LYS A 270 -7.72 75.99 134.13
C LYS A 270 -6.49 76.89 134.09
N ASP A 271 -5.57 76.68 133.14
CA ASP A 271 -4.26 77.32 133.12
C ASP A 271 -4.15 78.43 132.05
N LEU A 272 -4.90 78.32 130.94
CA LEU A 272 -4.75 79.20 129.76
C LEU A 272 -5.57 80.50 129.78
N ILE A 273 -6.16 80.89 130.92
CA ILE A 273 -6.74 82.24 131.09
C ILE A 273 -5.64 83.34 131.10
N ASN A 274 -4.38 82.96 131.33
CA ASN A 274 -3.28 83.89 131.60
C ASN A 274 -2.56 84.48 130.37
N GLU A 275 -2.61 83.86 129.17
CA GLU A 275 -1.70 84.25 128.08
C GLU A 275 -2.34 84.59 126.73
N GLN A 276 -2.63 85.90 126.57
CA GLN A 276 -2.41 86.68 125.34
C GLN A 276 -3.33 86.38 124.12
N LYS A 277 -4.01 87.34 123.46
CA LYS A 277 -3.96 88.82 123.48
C LYS A 277 -2.66 89.44 122.93
N LYS A 278 -2.41 89.37 121.61
CA LYS A 278 -1.56 90.39 120.92
C LYS A 278 -1.67 90.56 119.40
N THR A 279 -1.48 89.53 118.58
CA THR A 279 -1.05 89.68 117.15
C THR A 279 -2.10 89.37 116.08
N LEU A 280 -2.11 90.20 115.02
CA LEU A 280 -2.76 90.03 113.70
C LEU A 280 -2.07 91.01 112.71
N GLU A 281 -2.34 90.89 111.40
CA GLU A 281 -1.97 91.80 110.27
C GLU A 281 -0.50 91.85 109.78
N ILE A 282 -0.28 91.65 108.45
CA ILE A 282 0.63 92.41 107.53
C ILE A 282 0.69 91.76 106.10
N PHE A 283 0.14 92.48 105.10
CA PHE A 283 0.41 92.57 103.63
C PHE A 283 0.72 91.32 102.75
N SER A 284 0.30 91.16 101.48
CA SER A 284 -0.34 91.98 100.41
C SER A 284 0.51 92.97 99.58
N ALA A 285 1.28 92.51 98.58
CA ALA A 285 1.78 93.34 97.46
C ALA A 285 2.24 92.54 96.20
N LYS A 286 2.29 93.23 95.05
CA LYS A 286 2.95 92.87 93.76
C LYS A 286 2.21 92.01 92.71
N LYS A 287 1.08 92.56 92.24
CA LYS A 287 0.58 92.48 90.86
C LYS A 287 1.03 93.73 90.08
N LYS A 288 1.70 93.59 88.91
CA LYS A 288 1.92 94.56 87.78
C LYS A 288 3.32 94.38 87.15
N ASP A 289 3.41 93.90 85.91
CA ASP A 289 4.57 94.23 85.02
C ASP A 289 4.41 93.89 83.51
N LEU A 290 3.67 92.83 83.12
CA LEU A 290 3.80 92.23 81.78
C LEU A 290 2.58 92.43 80.85
N GLU A 291 2.46 93.62 80.25
CA GLU A 291 1.28 94.01 79.44
C GLU A 291 1.62 94.66 78.07
N LEU A 292 2.89 94.64 77.62
CA LEU A 292 3.41 95.64 76.65
C LEU A 292 4.15 95.12 75.38
N LYS A 293 3.77 93.96 74.80
CA LYS A 293 4.50 93.36 73.63
C LYS A 293 3.64 92.92 72.42
N LEU A 294 2.41 93.42 72.25
CA LEU A 294 1.40 92.84 71.35
C LEU A 294 0.98 93.76 70.16
N LEU A 295 1.91 94.38 69.42
CA LEU A 295 1.53 95.50 68.52
C LEU A 295 2.32 95.72 67.21
N VAL A 296 2.98 94.71 66.61
CA VAL A 296 3.85 94.92 65.42
C VAL A 296 3.67 93.92 64.26
N LEU A 297 2.83 92.87 64.36
CA LEU A 297 2.91 91.73 63.42
C LEU A 297 1.87 91.61 62.29
N GLU A 298 0.83 92.45 62.22
CA GLU A 298 -0.37 92.14 61.40
C GLU A 298 -0.48 92.82 60.02
N GLU A 299 0.37 93.81 59.67
CA GLU A 299 0.07 94.71 58.53
C GLU A 299 0.62 94.26 57.15
N ASN A 300 1.61 93.35 57.07
CA ASN A 300 2.45 93.22 55.86
C ASN A 300 2.12 92.06 54.88
N PHE A 301 1.08 91.24 55.08
CA PHE A 301 0.91 89.99 54.30
C PHE A 301 -0.20 89.97 53.23
N SER A 302 -1.08 90.98 53.15
CA SER A 302 -2.28 90.91 52.29
C SER A 302 -2.05 91.25 50.81
N ASN A 303 -1.11 92.15 50.50
CA ASN A 303 -1.12 92.89 49.22
C ASN A 303 -0.34 92.25 48.04
N LEU A 304 0.25 91.06 48.20
CA LEU A 304 1.06 90.44 47.12
C LEU A 304 0.36 89.31 46.34
N LYS A 305 -0.82 88.84 46.80
CA LYS A 305 -1.45 87.61 46.29
C LYS A 305 -2.23 87.77 44.97
N MET A 306 -2.78 88.96 44.68
CA MET A 306 -3.75 89.15 43.59
C MET A 306 -3.16 89.44 42.19
N ALA A 307 -1.83 89.43 42.01
CA ALA A 307 -1.19 89.93 40.79
C ALA A 307 -0.69 88.86 39.78
N GLN A 308 -0.76 87.56 40.11
CA GLN A 308 -0.13 86.50 39.29
C GLN A 308 -1.07 85.60 38.46
N GLU A 309 -2.37 85.57 38.73
CA GLU A 309 -3.29 84.57 38.13
C GLU A 309 -3.82 84.96 36.72
N ALA A 310 -3.63 86.20 36.27
CA ALA A 310 -4.22 86.70 35.01
C ALA A 310 -3.33 86.57 33.74
N LYS A 311 -2.14 85.97 33.83
CA LYS A 311 -1.10 86.07 32.76
C LYS A 311 -0.77 84.79 31.98
N ILE A 312 -1.31 83.64 32.39
CA ILE A 312 -0.94 82.32 31.80
C ILE A 312 -1.79 81.96 30.57
N ALA A 313 -3.01 82.49 30.45
CA ALA A 313 -3.99 82.10 29.41
C ALA A 313 -3.79 82.71 27.99
N LYS A 314 -2.63 83.29 27.66
CA LYS A 314 -2.38 83.97 26.36
C LYS A 314 -1.12 83.54 25.59
N MET A 315 -0.42 82.50 26.03
CA MET A 315 0.79 81.98 25.35
C MET A 315 0.53 80.83 24.36
N THR A 316 -0.63 80.17 24.41
CA THR A 316 -0.96 78.98 23.61
C THR A 316 -1.16 79.24 22.11
N ASP A 317 -1.37 80.50 21.70
CA ASP A 317 -1.69 80.87 20.30
C ASP A 317 -0.44 81.22 19.45
N ARG A 318 0.76 80.82 19.90
CA ARG A 318 2.05 81.07 19.20
C ARG A 318 2.72 79.82 18.61
N LEU A 319 2.19 78.63 18.85
CA LEU A 319 2.79 77.36 18.40
C LEU A 319 2.45 77.01 16.93
N ILE A 320 1.33 77.51 16.40
CA ILE A 320 0.79 77.16 15.07
C ILE A 320 1.55 77.85 13.90
N LYS A 321 2.47 78.79 14.16
CA LYS A 321 3.23 79.49 13.11
C LYS A 321 4.56 78.84 12.72
N ALA A 322 4.91 77.68 13.30
CA ALA A 322 6.19 77.00 13.02
C ALA A 322 6.13 75.99 11.84
N GLU A 323 4.96 75.56 11.38
CA GLU A 323 4.82 74.42 10.44
C GLU A 323 4.99 74.75 8.93
N ASN A 324 5.10 76.03 8.54
CA ASN A 324 4.89 76.44 7.13
C ASN A 324 6.14 76.89 6.34
N VAL A 325 7.37 76.65 6.80
CA VAL A 325 8.59 77.09 6.09
C VAL A 325 9.44 75.94 5.51
N ASN A 326 9.46 74.74 6.11
CA ASN A 326 10.35 73.66 5.63
C ASN A 326 9.81 72.84 4.44
N LYS A 327 8.70 73.27 3.81
CA LYS A 327 8.13 72.65 2.60
C LYS A 327 8.83 73.07 1.29
N HIS A 328 9.86 73.91 1.34
CA HIS A 328 10.38 74.61 0.16
C HIS A 328 11.77 74.16 -0.36
N LEU A 329 12.42 73.16 0.25
CA LEU A 329 13.77 72.71 -0.16
C LEU A 329 13.83 71.30 -0.81
N THR A 330 12.78 70.47 -0.68
CA THR A 330 12.71 69.15 -1.35
C THR A 330 12.27 69.19 -2.81
N LYS A 331 11.83 70.35 -3.33
CA LYS A 331 11.37 70.54 -4.72
C LYS A 331 12.47 70.93 -5.74
N ARG A 332 13.75 70.98 -5.35
CA ARG A 332 14.85 71.46 -6.21
C ARG A 332 15.71 70.34 -6.83
N ASN A 333 15.48 69.08 -6.46
CA ASN A 333 16.32 67.95 -6.88
C ASN A 333 15.70 67.04 -7.96
N SER A 334 14.61 67.46 -8.62
CA SER A 334 13.85 66.66 -9.60
C SER A 334 13.83 67.22 -11.02
N SER A 335 14.66 68.24 -11.33
CA SER A 335 14.61 68.99 -12.60
C SER A 335 15.88 68.90 -13.44
N LEU A 336 16.75 67.92 -13.16
CA LEU A 336 18.07 67.77 -13.79
C LEU A 336 18.24 66.44 -14.57
N SER A 337 17.16 65.65 -14.69
CA SER A 337 17.17 64.33 -15.35
C SER A 337 16.45 64.28 -16.70
N GLU A 338 15.76 65.34 -17.12
CA GLU A 338 14.90 65.33 -18.32
C GLU A 338 15.56 65.96 -19.57
N LEU A 339 16.79 66.48 -19.46
CA LEU A 339 17.48 67.23 -20.51
C LEU A 339 18.30 66.36 -21.49
N TYR A 340 18.19 65.02 -21.41
CA TYR A 340 18.97 64.08 -22.23
C TYR A 340 18.17 63.34 -23.33
N GLN A 341 16.86 63.55 -23.42
CA GLN A 341 15.99 62.75 -24.32
C GLN A 341 15.81 63.36 -25.74
N SER A 342 16.11 64.65 -25.95
CA SER A 342 15.72 65.42 -27.14
C SER A 342 16.76 65.53 -28.27
N LEU A 343 17.79 64.66 -28.29
CA LEU A 343 18.88 64.74 -29.29
C LEU A 343 18.85 63.66 -30.39
N ARG A 344 17.78 62.85 -30.47
CA ARG A 344 17.72 61.66 -31.37
C ARG A 344 16.93 61.89 -32.68
N GLU A 345 16.37 63.06 -32.91
CA GLU A 345 15.47 63.32 -34.07
C GLU A 345 16.16 63.91 -35.31
N GLU A 346 17.49 64.09 -35.29
CA GLU A 346 18.24 64.72 -36.40
C GLU A 346 18.91 63.71 -37.36
N GLU A 347 18.88 62.39 -37.07
CA GLU A 347 19.49 61.35 -37.94
C GLU A 347 18.66 61.03 -39.21
N GLU A 348 17.35 61.34 -39.26
CA GLU A 348 16.47 60.91 -40.37
C GLU A 348 16.62 61.70 -41.68
N LYS A 349 17.45 62.76 -41.75
CA LYS A 349 17.52 63.65 -42.92
C LYS A 349 18.53 63.25 -44.02
N MET A 350 19.36 62.22 -43.81
CA MET A 350 20.51 61.90 -44.70
C MET A 350 20.24 60.87 -45.83
N LEU A 351 19.08 60.22 -45.88
CA LEU A 351 18.87 59.05 -46.77
C LEU A 351 18.29 59.38 -48.17
N ALA A 352 17.83 60.61 -48.41
CA ALA A 352 17.10 61.00 -49.63
C ALA A 352 17.95 61.11 -50.92
N ILE A 353 19.28 61.04 -50.84
CA ILE A 353 20.17 61.43 -51.96
C ILE A 353 20.51 60.26 -52.92
N LYS A 354 20.30 58.99 -52.51
CA LYS A 354 20.84 57.84 -53.26
C LYS A 354 20.00 57.35 -54.45
N LEU A 355 18.80 57.87 -54.66
CA LEU A 355 17.82 57.32 -55.62
C LEU A 355 18.01 57.75 -57.10
N HIS A 356 18.97 58.65 -57.39
CA HIS A 356 19.09 59.32 -58.70
C HIS A 356 19.87 58.53 -59.77
N PHE A 357 20.69 57.55 -59.40
CA PHE A 357 21.68 56.96 -60.32
C PHE A 357 21.21 55.74 -61.13
N THR A 358 20.03 55.17 -60.85
CA THR A 358 19.59 53.88 -61.43
C THR A 358 18.99 53.97 -62.85
N ASN A 359 18.51 55.14 -63.29
CA ASN A 359 17.68 55.26 -64.51
C ASN A 359 18.41 55.53 -65.83
N GLN A 360 19.74 55.43 -65.91
CA GLN A 360 20.50 55.75 -67.14
C GLN A 360 21.07 54.55 -67.92
N LEU A 361 20.99 53.33 -67.38
CA LEU A 361 21.66 52.15 -67.97
C LEU A 361 20.79 51.29 -68.92
N GLU A 362 19.49 51.55 -68.98
CA GLU A 362 18.53 50.62 -69.60
C GLU A 362 18.42 50.74 -71.14
N ASN A 363 18.78 51.88 -71.73
CA ASN A 363 18.45 52.22 -73.13
C ASN A 363 19.44 51.76 -74.22
N ILE A 364 20.58 51.15 -73.87
CA ILE A 364 21.59 50.69 -74.87
C ILE A 364 21.41 49.19 -75.21
N SER A 365 20.57 48.46 -74.46
CA SER A 365 20.45 47.00 -74.57
C SER A 365 19.69 46.48 -75.81
N THR A 366 18.95 47.33 -76.52
CA THR A 366 17.88 46.87 -77.44
C THR A 366 18.35 46.60 -78.88
N ASP A 367 19.36 47.32 -79.37
CA ASP A 367 19.70 47.32 -80.81
C ASP A 367 20.59 46.14 -81.25
N LEU A 368 21.21 45.43 -80.29
CA LEU A 368 22.06 44.27 -80.53
C LEU A 368 21.28 42.97 -80.82
N SER A 369 19.94 42.99 -80.66
CA SER A 369 19.09 41.79 -80.66
C SER A 369 18.81 41.23 -82.07
N THR A 370 18.55 42.09 -83.06
CA THR A 370 17.86 41.70 -84.32
C THR A 370 18.73 40.97 -85.34
N LYS A 371 20.07 41.03 -85.23
CA LYS A 371 20.98 40.33 -86.16
C LYS A 371 21.46 38.96 -85.65
N VAL A 372 21.13 38.62 -84.40
CA VAL A 372 21.37 37.27 -83.85
C VAL A 372 20.35 36.26 -84.38
N GLU A 373 19.10 36.68 -84.61
CA GLU A 373 17.94 35.80 -84.78
C GLU A 373 17.97 34.89 -86.02
N LEU A 374 18.58 35.32 -87.13
CA LEU A 374 18.55 34.57 -88.40
C LEU A 374 19.67 33.53 -88.53
N LEU A 375 20.85 33.80 -87.96
CA LEU A 375 21.91 32.80 -87.79
C LEU A 375 21.71 31.95 -86.54
N ALA A 376 20.85 32.37 -85.60
CA ALA A 376 20.36 31.51 -84.53
C ALA A 376 19.59 30.32 -85.14
N LYS A 377 18.49 30.52 -85.88
CA LYS A 377 17.58 29.43 -86.30
C LYS A 377 18.22 28.14 -86.85
N MET A 378 19.15 28.22 -87.80
CA MET A 378 19.76 27.00 -88.38
C MET A 378 20.91 26.41 -87.55
N LYS A 379 21.60 27.24 -86.74
CA LYS A 379 22.43 26.68 -85.66
C LYS A 379 21.57 26.09 -84.56
N GLN A 380 20.36 26.63 -84.36
CA GLN A 380 19.46 26.29 -83.28
C GLN A 380 18.84 24.91 -83.49
N GLU A 381 18.40 24.47 -84.66
CA GLU A 381 17.87 23.09 -84.82
C GLU A 381 18.94 21.99 -84.62
N ILE A 382 20.17 22.21 -85.13
CA ILE A 382 21.28 21.25 -84.92
C ILE A 382 21.79 21.31 -83.48
N LYS A 383 21.91 22.51 -82.91
CA LYS A 383 22.22 22.70 -81.49
C LYS A 383 21.07 22.24 -80.60
N GLU A 384 19.81 22.22 -81.02
CA GLU A 384 18.66 21.73 -80.24
C GLU A 384 18.67 20.22 -80.19
N THR A 385 19.04 19.52 -81.26
CA THR A 385 19.13 18.04 -81.25
C THR A 385 20.42 17.54 -80.58
N GLU A 386 21.55 18.24 -80.75
CA GLU A 386 22.77 17.99 -79.97
C GLU A 386 22.59 18.42 -78.50
N GLU A 387 21.91 19.54 -78.21
CA GLU A 387 21.53 19.89 -76.84
C GLU A 387 20.43 18.99 -76.29
N GLU A 388 19.53 18.38 -77.05
CA GLU A 388 18.55 17.44 -76.50
C GLU A 388 19.25 16.16 -76.07
N THR A 389 20.22 15.68 -76.85
CA THR A 389 21.01 14.50 -76.49
C THR A 389 22.04 14.80 -75.39
N VAL A 390 22.62 16.00 -75.35
CA VAL A 390 23.45 16.48 -74.24
C VAL A 390 22.59 16.74 -73.00
N LYS A 391 21.48 17.48 -73.07
CA LYS A 391 20.51 17.67 -71.96
C LYS A 391 19.90 16.37 -71.50
N PHE A 392 19.70 15.35 -72.34
CA PHE A 392 19.23 14.04 -71.89
C PHE A 392 20.31 13.31 -71.09
N ARG A 393 21.58 13.38 -71.53
CA ARG A 393 22.72 12.81 -70.78
C ARG A 393 23.05 13.61 -69.53
N GLU A 394 22.99 14.93 -69.58
CA GLU A 394 23.17 15.84 -68.45
C GLU A 394 22.00 15.73 -67.49
N ASN A 395 20.75 15.64 -67.92
CA ASN A 395 19.62 15.33 -67.04
C ASN A 395 19.75 13.93 -66.44
N SER A 396 20.23 12.93 -67.19
CA SER A 396 20.49 11.60 -66.63
C SER A 396 21.62 11.64 -65.60
N LEU A 397 22.70 12.39 -65.86
CA LEU A 397 23.81 12.59 -64.94
C LEU A 397 23.39 13.39 -63.70
N VAL A 398 22.60 14.44 -63.87
CA VAL A 398 22.04 15.29 -62.81
C VAL A 398 21.00 14.53 -62.00
N GLN A 399 20.19 13.65 -62.61
CA GLN A 399 19.30 12.74 -61.89
C GLN A 399 20.09 11.69 -61.10
N ILE A 400 21.16 11.12 -61.67
CA ILE A 400 22.06 10.20 -60.95
C ILE A 400 22.75 10.93 -59.79
N MET A 401 23.29 12.12 -60.02
CA MET A 401 23.93 12.94 -58.98
C MET A 401 22.94 13.40 -57.91
N ALA A 402 21.71 13.78 -58.28
CA ALA A 402 20.65 14.11 -57.32
C ALA A 402 20.25 12.87 -56.51
N CYS A 403 20.08 11.71 -57.14
CA CYS A 403 19.85 10.46 -56.42
C CYS A 403 21.03 10.05 -55.53
N GLU A 404 22.28 10.34 -55.91
CA GLU A 404 23.45 10.13 -55.06
C GLU A 404 23.50 11.11 -53.89
N GLU A 405 23.12 12.37 -54.10
CA GLU A 405 23.02 13.42 -53.09
C GLU A 405 21.88 13.12 -52.09
N ASP A 406 20.68 12.78 -52.58
CA ASP A 406 19.55 12.27 -51.79
C ASP A 406 19.95 11.03 -50.97
N LEU A 407 20.69 10.10 -51.57
CA LEU A 407 21.13 8.86 -50.91
C LEU A 407 22.23 9.14 -49.86
N GLN A 408 23.07 10.16 -50.06
CA GLN A 408 23.97 10.67 -49.02
C GLN A 408 23.21 11.42 -47.92
N GLU A 409 22.19 12.22 -48.25
CA GLU A 409 21.36 12.90 -47.26
C GLU A 409 20.60 11.88 -46.40
N HIS A 410 19.99 10.86 -47.02
CA HIS A 410 19.34 9.76 -46.32
C HIS A 410 20.32 8.95 -45.45
N LYS A 411 21.57 8.71 -45.90
CA LYS A 411 22.62 8.11 -45.04
C LYS A 411 22.99 9.02 -43.85
N GLY A 412 23.09 10.32 -44.08
CA GLY A 412 23.35 11.32 -43.05
C GLY A 412 22.21 11.40 -42.03
N ASN A 413 20.96 11.42 -42.50
CA ASN A 413 19.76 11.45 -41.68
C ASN A 413 19.57 10.14 -40.91
N LEU A 414 19.82 8.98 -41.51
CA LEU A 414 19.87 7.68 -40.81
C LEU A 414 20.95 7.66 -39.72
N SER A 415 22.11 8.27 -39.96
CA SER A 415 23.21 8.36 -38.98
C SER A 415 22.86 9.31 -37.83
N LYS A 416 22.25 10.46 -38.11
CA LYS A 416 21.68 11.37 -37.10
C LYS A 416 20.62 10.64 -36.27
N GLU A 417 19.73 9.88 -36.90
CA GLU A 417 18.63 9.18 -36.23
C GLU A 417 19.12 8.00 -35.37
N LYS A 418 20.12 7.26 -35.83
CA LYS A 418 20.85 6.27 -35.00
C LYS A 418 21.47 6.93 -33.77
N SER A 419 22.14 8.07 -33.93
CA SER A 419 22.74 8.83 -32.82
C SER A 419 21.70 9.36 -31.83
N LYS A 420 20.57 9.89 -32.33
CA LYS A 420 19.41 10.27 -31.49
C LYS A 420 18.85 9.07 -30.74
N ARG A 421 18.65 7.93 -31.40
CA ARG A 421 18.14 6.69 -30.78
C ARG A 421 19.05 6.24 -29.64
N ILE A 422 20.38 6.26 -29.83
CA ILE A 422 21.34 5.94 -28.78
C ILE A 422 21.23 6.94 -27.62
N SER A 423 21.16 8.24 -27.90
CA SER A 423 20.97 9.28 -26.88
C SER A 423 19.67 9.08 -26.08
N LEU A 424 18.55 8.85 -26.76
CA LEU A 424 17.25 8.56 -26.15
C LEU A 424 17.29 7.26 -25.33
N GLN A 425 17.96 6.21 -25.81
CA GLN A 425 18.13 4.97 -25.05
C GLN A 425 18.95 5.20 -23.78
N THR A 426 20.07 5.94 -23.86
CA THR A 426 20.86 6.26 -22.65
C THR A 426 20.05 7.09 -21.65
N LYS A 427 19.22 8.03 -22.13
CA LYS A 427 18.32 8.82 -21.29
C LYS A 427 17.19 7.98 -20.69
N SER A 428 16.65 7.01 -21.43
CA SER A 428 15.66 6.03 -20.96
C SER A 428 16.25 5.18 -19.83
N ASN A 429 17.43 4.60 -20.05
CA ASN A 429 18.13 3.77 -19.06
C ASN A 429 18.50 4.57 -17.79
N GLU A 430 18.83 5.86 -17.93
CA GLU A 430 19.09 6.74 -16.79
C GLU A 430 17.82 7.09 -16.02
N LEU A 431 16.71 7.39 -16.70
CA LEU A 431 15.40 7.57 -16.06
C LEU A 431 14.94 6.29 -15.35
N GLU A 432 15.19 5.11 -15.93
CA GLU A 432 14.86 3.82 -15.31
C GLU A 432 15.68 3.58 -14.03
N LYS A 433 16.98 3.90 -14.01
CA LYS A 433 17.80 3.89 -12.80
C LYS A 433 17.27 4.86 -11.74
N GLN A 434 16.88 6.07 -12.12
CA GLN A 434 16.30 7.05 -11.20
C GLN A 434 14.96 6.57 -10.62
N VAL A 435 14.09 5.99 -11.45
CA VAL A 435 12.85 5.34 -10.99
C VAL A 435 13.15 4.17 -10.04
N GLY A 436 14.19 3.38 -10.31
CA GLY A 436 14.69 2.34 -9.41
C GLY A 436 15.12 2.90 -8.05
N PHE A 437 15.93 3.96 -8.04
CA PHE A 437 16.36 4.66 -6.84
C PHE A 437 15.16 5.23 -6.04
N TRP A 438 14.22 5.91 -6.70
CA TRP A 438 13.03 6.42 -6.02
C TRP A 438 12.12 5.32 -5.48
N LYS A 439 12.02 4.17 -6.17
CA LYS A 439 11.33 2.98 -5.66
C LYS A 439 12.01 2.42 -4.41
N THR A 440 13.35 2.32 -4.36
CA THR A 440 14.07 1.85 -3.15
C THR A 440 14.00 2.86 -2.01
N ALA A 441 14.15 4.16 -2.28
CA ALA A 441 13.97 5.22 -1.30
C ALA A 441 12.55 5.23 -0.71
N LYS A 442 11.50 5.14 -1.54
CA LYS A 442 10.11 5.02 -1.08
C LYS A 442 9.91 3.77 -0.21
N LYS A 443 10.45 2.61 -0.61
CA LYS A 443 10.40 1.38 0.22
C LYS A 443 11.08 1.58 1.57
N LYS A 444 12.25 2.23 1.61
CA LYS A 444 12.97 2.53 2.86
C LYS A 444 12.17 3.46 3.78
N ILE A 445 11.61 4.54 3.24
CA ILE A 445 10.77 5.48 4.00
C ILE A 445 9.51 4.78 4.56
N ILE A 446 8.85 3.94 3.76
CA ILE A 446 7.69 3.15 4.23
C ILE A 446 8.11 2.17 5.34
N HIS A 447 9.27 1.52 5.21
CA HIS A 447 9.78 0.62 6.23
C HIS A 447 10.09 1.35 7.55
N GLU A 448 10.85 2.46 7.49
CA GLU A 448 11.15 3.30 8.66
C GLU A 448 9.87 3.88 9.30
N MET A 449 8.86 4.21 8.50
CA MET A 449 7.56 4.69 8.98
C MET A 449 6.76 3.58 9.65
N ASN A 450 6.76 2.37 9.09
CA ASN A 450 6.14 1.20 9.70
C ASN A 450 6.82 0.80 11.02
N GLU A 451 8.16 0.84 11.09
CA GLU A 451 8.92 0.60 12.33
C GLU A 451 8.55 1.62 13.41
N ARG A 452 8.41 2.92 13.06
CA ARG A 452 7.94 3.95 14.00
C ARG A 452 6.50 3.74 14.42
N ILE A 453 5.62 3.33 13.50
CA ILE A 453 4.22 3.01 13.83
C ILE A 453 4.20 1.84 14.82
N GLU A 454 4.89 0.73 14.54
CA GLU A 454 4.92 -0.45 15.40
C GLU A 454 5.52 -0.15 16.79
N ALA A 455 6.62 0.63 16.85
CA ALA A 455 7.19 1.10 18.11
C ALA A 455 6.23 2.04 18.87
N GLY A 456 5.50 2.90 18.16
CA GLY A 456 4.44 3.74 18.71
C GLY A 456 3.25 2.93 19.24
N THR A 457 2.84 1.86 18.54
CA THR A 457 1.76 0.97 18.96
C THR A 457 2.16 0.17 20.21
N LYS A 458 3.40 -0.34 20.26
CA LYS A 458 3.95 -1.01 21.45
C LYS A 458 3.94 -0.07 22.65
N ARG A 459 4.48 1.14 22.50
CA ARG A 459 4.48 2.15 23.57
C ARG A 459 3.08 2.61 23.98
N TYR A 460 2.14 2.68 23.04
CA TYR A 460 0.74 2.97 23.35
C TYR A 460 0.10 1.86 24.20
N ASN A 461 0.36 0.60 23.85
CA ASN A 461 -0.12 -0.55 24.63
C ASN A 461 0.51 -0.56 26.03
N GLU A 462 1.83 -0.37 26.14
CA GLU A 462 2.54 -0.25 27.43
C GLU A 462 1.93 0.85 28.33
N LEU A 463 1.67 2.04 27.78
CA LEU A 463 1.03 3.14 28.50
C LEU A 463 -0.45 2.86 28.82
N ASN A 464 -1.15 2.09 28.01
CA ASN A 464 -2.54 1.69 28.28
C ASN A 464 -2.59 0.64 29.40
N ASP A 465 -1.67 -0.31 29.41
CA ASP A 465 -1.55 -1.32 30.48
C ASP A 465 -1.15 -0.65 31.81
N GLU A 466 -0.22 0.32 31.78
CA GLU A 466 0.11 1.18 32.93
C GLU A 466 -1.11 1.98 33.40
N ARG A 467 -1.88 2.59 32.48
CA ARG A 467 -3.14 3.29 32.82
C ARG A 467 -4.16 2.36 33.48
N MET A 468 -4.31 1.13 32.98
CA MET A 468 -5.22 0.14 33.57
C MET A 468 -4.77 -0.27 34.98
N SER A 469 -3.47 -0.53 35.18
CA SER A 469 -2.91 -0.83 36.51
C SER A 469 -3.14 0.31 37.50
N ILE A 470 -2.88 1.56 37.08
CA ILE A 470 -3.13 2.76 37.91
C ILE A 470 -4.64 2.92 38.21
N GLN A 471 -5.52 2.58 37.26
CA GLN A 471 -6.96 2.64 37.46
C GLN A 471 -7.48 1.56 38.42
N GLU A 472 -6.88 0.36 38.43
CA GLU A 472 -7.13 -0.66 39.45
C GLU A 472 -6.59 -0.25 40.83
N GLU A 473 -5.41 0.38 40.89
CA GLU A 473 -4.87 0.96 42.13
C GLU A 473 -5.78 2.07 42.70
N PHE A 474 -6.31 2.96 41.86
CA PHE A 474 -7.28 3.97 42.29
C PHE A 474 -8.57 3.35 42.84
N LEU A 475 -9.09 2.29 42.20
CA LEU A 475 -10.27 1.57 42.70
C LEU A 475 -10.02 0.99 44.11
N HIS A 476 -8.87 0.37 44.35
CA HIS A 476 -8.52 -0.12 45.68
C HIS A 476 -8.28 1.00 46.71
N LEU A 477 -7.67 2.12 46.30
CA LEU A 477 -7.51 3.29 47.18
C LEU A 477 -8.85 3.94 47.54
N ASP A 478 -9.84 3.94 46.63
CA ASP A 478 -11.21 4.40 46.92
C ASP A 478 -11.94 3.42 47.86
N GLU A 479 -11.78 2.10 47.67
CA GLU A 479 -12.31 1.07 48.59
C GLU A 479 -11.74 1.21 50.00
N ASP A 480 -10.41 1.37 50.14
CA ASP A 480 -9.72 1.58 51.41
C ASP A 480 -10.13 2.93 52.04
N THR A 481 -10.28 3.99 51.25
CA THR A 481 -10.74 5.30 51.73
C THR A 481 -12.16 5.22 52.27
N GLU A 482 -13.07 4.52 51.59
CA GLU A 482 -14.43 4.24 52.08
C GLU A 482 -14.43 3.37 53.35
N LEU A 483 -13.50 2.44 53.50
CA LEU A 483 -13.33 1.64 54.72
C LEU A 483 -12.89 2.53 55.89
N ILE A 484 -11.79 3.27 55.72
CA ILE A 484 -11.23 4.19 56.72
C ILE A 484 -12.26 5.25 57.11
N ARG A 485 -13.06 5.75 56.16
CA ARG A 485 -14.14 6.72 56.43
C ARG A 485 -15.25 6.14 57.32
N LYS A 486 -15.60 4.86 57.13
CA LYS A 486 -16.55 4.13 57.98
C LYS A 486 -15.99 3.85 59.37
N GLU A 487 -14.70 3.52 59.48
CA GLU A 487 -14.02 3.35 60.77
C GLU A 487 -13.91 4.67 61.54
N TYR A 488 -13.52 5.75 60.86
CA TYR A 488 -13.47 7.10 61.43
C TYR A 488 -14.85 7.54 61.95
N SER A 489 -15.91 7.36 61.16
CA SER A 489 -17.28 7.71 61.57
C SER A 489 -17.73 6.94 62.83
N LYS A 490 -17.46 5.63 62.91
CA LYS A 490 -17.72 4.83 64.11
C LYS A 490 -16.93 5.34 65.32
N ALA A 491 -15.63 5.59 65.15
CA ALA A 491 -14.80 6.11 66.23
C ALA A 491 -15.27 7.50 66.70
N GLU A 492 -15.69 8.38 65.78
CA GLU A 492 -16.25 9.69 66.11
C GLU A 492 -17.54 9.57 66.93
N ASP A 493 -18.43 8.65 66.57
CA ASP A 493 -19.66 8.37 67.33
C ASP A 493 -19.37 7.76 68.71
N GLU A 494 -18.39 6.86 68.81
CA GLU A 494 -17.92 6.32 70.10
C GLU A 494 -17.32 7.42 70.99
N TYR A 495 -16.48 8.31 70.44
CA TYR A 495 -15.93 9.45 71.18
C TYR A 495 -17.01 10.44 71.63
N LYS A 496 -18.00 10.74 70.79
CA LYS A 496 -19.17 11.56 71.18
C LYS A 496 -19.95 10.93 72.33
N ALA A 497 -20.16 9.61 72.32
CA ALA A 497 -20.83 8.91 73.40
C ALA A 497 -20.03 8.95 74.71
N ILE A 498 -18.70 8.78 74.64
CA ILE A 498 -17.81 8.92 75.80
C ILE A 498 -17.84 10.36 76.35
N GLU A 499 -17.78 11.37 75.48
CA GLU A 499 -17.83 12.78 75.89
C GLU A 499 -19.16 13.13 76.58
N GLN A 500 -20.29 12.65 76.05
CA GLN A 500 -21.60 12.83 76.67
C GLN A 500 -21.68 12.17 78.05
N ASN A 501 -21.15 10.95 78.21
CA ASN A 501 -21.10 10.27 79.49
C ASN A 501 -20.23 11.01 80.52
N LEU A 502 -19.04 11.47 80.12
CA LEU A 502 -18.14 12.26 80.98
C LEU A 502 -18.78 13.60 81.37
N ARG A 503 -19.46 14.29 80.44
CA ARG A 503 -20.22 15.52 80.74
C ARG A 503 -21.38 15.28 81.72
N TYR A 504 -22.02 14.12 81.67
CA TYR A 504 -23.04 13.73 82.64
C TYR A 504 -22.44 13.45 84.03
N GLU A 505 -21.34 12.72 84.08
CA GLU A 505 -20.64 12.39 85.34
C GLU A 505 -20.05 13.63 86.03
N ILE A 506 -19.49 14.58 85.26
CA ILE A 506 -19.04 15.88 85.78
C ILE A 506 -20.21 16.64 86.42
N LYS A 507 -21.38 16.74 85.76
CA LYS A 507 -22.56 17.40 86.33
C LYS A 507 -23.02 16.75 87.63
N LEU A 508 -23.03 15.41 87.68
CA LEU A 508 -23.40 14.67 88.90
C LEU A 508 -22.43 14.97 90.05
N LEU A 509 -21.12 15.06 89.77
CA LEU A 509 -20.10 15.43 90.74
C LEU A 509 -20.22 16.90 91.18
N GLU A 510 -20.56 17.82 90.28
CA GLU A 510 -20.84 19.23 90.61
C GLU A 510 -22.07 19.38 91.51
N GLU A 511 -23.14 18.61 91.27
CA GLU A 511 -24.33 18.56 92.12
C GLU A 511 -24.01 18.02 93.52
N GLN A 512 -23.20 16.96 93.60
CA GLN A 512 -22.71 16.39 94.87
C GLN A 512 -21.79 17.36 95.62
N LEU A 513 -20.90 18.06 94.92
CA LEU A 513 -20.02 19.05 95.54
C LEU A 513 -20.81 20.26 96.06
N ASN A 514 -21.83 20.71 95.33
CA ASN A 514 -22.72 21.77 95.77
C ASN A 514 -23.60 21.37 96.96
N SER A 515 -24.05 20.11 97.06
CA SER A 515 -24.80 19.64 98.23
C SER A 515 -23.88 19.50 99.46
N ASN A 516 -22.68 18.94 99.30
CA ASN A 516 -21.66 18.86 100.36
C ASN A 516 -21.20 20.27 100.85
N LYS A 517 -21.12 21.25 99.95
CA LYS A 517 -20.81 22.64 100.32
C LYS A 517 -21.94 23.29 101.13
N LYS A 518 -23.20 22.99 100.80
CA LYS A 518 -24.36 23.44 101.60
C LYS A 518 -24.38 22.82 103.00
N THR A 519 -24.02 21.53 103.14
CA THR A 519 -23.91 20.90 104.47
C THR A 519 -22.73 21.44 105.27
N LEU A 520 -21.58 21.69 104.64
CA LEU A 520 -20.42 22.29 105.31
C LEU A 520 -20.74 23.68 105.86
N ASN A 521 -21.36 24.55 105.06
CA ASN A 521 -21.77 25.88 105.51
C ASN A 521 -22.78 25.80 106.67
N HIS A 522 -23.69 24.81 106.67
CA HIS A 522 -24.60 24.58 107.79
C HIS A 522 -23.83 24.19 109.07
N ASP A 523 -22.90 23.24 108.98
CA ASP A 523 -22.06 22.82 110.10
C ASP A 523 -21.17 23.96 110.63
N GLU A 524 -20.64 24.83 109.76
CA GLU A 524 -19.89 26.04 110.14
C GLU A 524 -20.78 27.04 110.92
N THR A 525 -21.99 27.36 110.43
CA THR A 525 -22.91 28.23 111.19
C THR A 525 -23.30 27.64 112.54
N LEU A 526 -23.47 26.31 112.61
CA LEU A 526 -23.77 25.60 113.85
C LEU A 526 -22.57 25.57 114.82
N LEU A 527 -21.34 25.71 114.32
CA LEU A 527 -20.11 25.87 115.11
C LEU A 527 -19.96 27.30 115.66
N GLU A 528 -20.27 28.32 114.86
CA GLU A 528 -20.26 29.73 115.28
C GLU A 528 -21.30 29.99 116.40
N GLU A 529 -22.49 29.40 116.31
CA GLU A 529 -23.49 29.45 117.40
C GLU A 529 -23.03 28.80 118.71
N LYS A 530 -22.12 27.82 118.66
CA LYS A 530 -21.60 27.10 119.83
C LYS A 530 -20.39 27.79 120.47
N LEU A 531 -19.67 28.64 119.73
CA LEU A 531 -18.52 29.40 120.22
C LEU A 531 -18.80 30.21 121.51
N PRO A 532 -19.86 31.05 121.61
CA PRO A 532 -20.10 31.85 122.82
C PRO A 532 -20.52 31.01 124.04
N VAL A 533 -21.05 29.79 123.82
CA VAL A 533 -21.34 28.84 124.91
C VAL A 533 -20.04 28.26 125.48
N LEU A 534 -19.10 27.89 124.61
CA LEU A 534 -17.76 27.43 125.00
C LEU A 534 -16.97 28.53 125.73
N GLN A 535 -17.05 29.78 125.27
CA GLN A 535 -16.34 30.92 125.87
C GLN A 535 -16.88 31.27 127.27
N ASN A 536 -18.20 31.16 127.49
CA ASN A 536 -18.81 31.28 128.83
C ASN A 536 -18.46 30.12 129.78
N LEU A 537 -18.34 28.90 129.25
CA LEU A 537 -17.86 27.75 130.04
C LEU A 537 -16.38 27.92 130.43
N GLN A 538 -15.55 28.45 129.52
CA GLN A 538 -14.13 28.69 129.75
C GLN A 538 -13.88 29.74 130.86
N ASN A 539 -14.68 30.80 130.92
CA ASN A 539 -14.59 31.80 131.99
C ASN A 539 -14.98 31.23 133.36
N LYS A 540 -16.03 30.40 133.44
CA LYS A 540 -16.42 29.71 134.70
C LYS A 540 -15.36 28.70 135.16
N PHE A 541 -14.74 27.98 134.22
CA PHE A 541 -13.69 27.01 134.52
C PHE A 541 -12.38 27.67 135.02
N ALA A 542 -12.15 28.95 134.71
CA ALA A 542 -10.98 29.71 135.17
C ALA A 542 -11.06 30.06 136.66
N GLU A 543 -12.24 30.44 137.18
CA GLU A 543 -12.43 30.69 138.62
C GLU A 543 -12.37 29.39 139.44
N GLU A 544 -13.04 28.32 138.99
CA GLU A 544 -12.99 27.03 139.69
C GLU A 544 -11.60 26.38 139.65
N SER A 545 -10.82 26.56 138.57
CA SER A 545 -9.45 26.03 138.49
C SER A 545 -8.53 26.61 139.57
N LYS A 546 -8.69 27.89 139.94
CA LYS A 546 -7.81 28.54 140.93
C LYS A 546 -7.91 27.91 142.32
N ASN A 547 -9.11 27.51 142.75
CA ASN A 547 -9.33 26.86 144.04
C ASN A 547 -9.04 25.35 144.03
N LEU A 548 -8.99 24.72 142.85
CA LEU A 548 -8.78 23.28 142.71
C LEU A 548 -7.32 22.91 142.39
N GLU A 549 -6.50 23.87 141.96
CA GLU A 549 -5.08 23.64 141.64
C GLU A 549 -4.23 23.34 142.90
N GLU A 550 -4.55 23.95 144.04
CA GLU A 550 -3.91 23.68 145.34
C GLU A 550 -4.18 22.23 145.82
N MET A 551 -5.42 21.73 145.66
CA MET A 551 -5.79 20.35 145.97
C MET A 551 -5.30 19.32 144.93
N LYS A 552 -5.21 19.69 143.65
CA LYS A 552 -4.81 18.77 142.56
C LYS A 552 -3.35 18.33 142.64
N ASN A 553 -2.45 19.14 143.20
CA ASN A 553 -1.01 18.82 143.23
C ASN A 553 -0.70 17.48 143.93
N TYR A 554 -1.51 17.05 144.88
CA TYR A 554 -1.33 15.77 145.58
C TYR A 554 -1.89 14.55 144.80
N VAL A 555 -2.97 14.72 144.04
CA VAL A 555 -3.70 13.60 143.37
C VAL A 555 -3.28 13.39 141.91
N ARG A 556 -2.74 14.43 141.26
CA ARG A 556 -2.32 14.43 139.84
C ARG A 556 -1.29 13.34 139.50
N GLY A 557 -0.37 13.04 140.42
CA GLY A 557 0.71 12.07 140.20
C GLY A 557 0.26 10.62 140.01
N LEU A 558 -0.86 10.20 140.60
CA LEU A 558 -1.33 8.81 140.56
C LEU A 558 -2.30 8.52 139.41
N THR A 559 -3.07 9.51 138.95
CA THR A 559 -4.11 9.32 137.91
C THR A 559 -3.62 9.50 136.47
N GLN A 560 -2.55 10.25 136.25
CA GLN A 560 -2.01 10.52 134.90
C GLN A 560 -1.43 9.27 134.22
N LYS A 561 -0.99 8.27 135.01
CA LYS A 561 -0.38 7.03 134.53
C LYS A 561 -1.40 6.00 134.02
N GLN A 562 -2.66 6.07 134.49
CA GLN A 562 -3.72 5.14 134.13
C GLN A 562 -4.38 5.50 132.79
N LYS A 563 -4.72 6.79 132.57
CA LYS A 563 -5.45 7.24 131.38
C LYS A 563 -4.64 7.18 130.07
N SER A 564 -3.31 7.25 130.14
CA SER A 564 -2.45 7.19 128.93
C SER A 564 -2.43 5.80 128.30
N LEU A 565 -2.46 4.73 129.10
CA LEU A 565 -2.52 3.34 128.64
C LEU A 565 -3.87 3.00 127.98
N GLU A 566 -4.96 3.52 128.53
CA GLU A 566 -6.32 3.25 128.05
C GLU A 566 -6.58 3.90 126.67
N TYR A 567 -6.12 5.14 126.46
CA TYR A 567 -6.21 5.83 125.17
C TYR A 567 -5.38 5.14 124.06
N SER A 568 -4.17 4.67 124.39
CA SER A 568 -3.30 3.93 123.46
C SER A 568 -3.87 2.57 123.04
N THR A 569 -4.57 1.89 123.97
CA THR A 569 -5.17 0.58 123.69
C THR A 569 -6.37 0.71 122.74
N ASN A 570 -7.20 1.75 122.91
CA ASN A 570 -8.40 1.93 122.11
C ASN A 570 -8.12 2.45 120.69
N THR A 571 -7.06 3.25 120.50
CA THR A 571 -6.58 3.67 119.16
C THR A 571 -6.04 2.49 118.35
N LYS A 572 -5.25 1.60 118.95
CA LYS A 572 -4.78 0.37 118.29
C LYS A 572 -5.92 -0.56 117.89
N LYS A 573 -6.97 -0.66 118.71
CA LYS A 573 -8.16 -1.50 118.40
C LYS A 573 -8.90 -1.00 117.15
N LYS A 574 -9.07 0.33 116.99
CA LYS A 574 -9.68 0.93 115.79
C LYS A 574 -8.81 0.78 114.53
N ALA A 575 -7.48 0.82 114.66
CA ALA A 575 -6.57 0.57 113.55
C ALA A 575 -6.65 -0.88 113.04
N LEU A 576 -6.79 -1.85 113.96
CA LEU A 576 -6.84 -3.29 113.63
C LEU A 576 -8.10 -3.65 112.82
N VAL A 577 -9.25 -3.03 113.11
CA VAL A 577 -10.49 -3.19 112.32
C VAL A 577 -10.38 -2.57 110.93
N LYS A 578 -9.73 -1.40 110.79
CA LYS A 578 -9.45 -0.82 109.46
C LYS A 578 -8.55 -1.72 108.62
N LEU A 579 -7.52 -2.31 109.24
CA LEU A 579 -6.61 -3.26 108.59
C LEU A 579 -7.29 -4.57 108.17
N SER A 580 -8.28 -5.08 108.92
CA SER A 580 -9.03 -6.27 108.47
C SER A 580 -9.91 -5.98 107.26
N LYS A 581 -10.57 -4.81 107.22
CA LYS A 581 -11.40 -4.41 106.08
C LYS A 581 -10.58 -4.23 104.80
N VAL A 582 -9.44 -3.53 104.88
CA VAL A 582 -8.50 -3.38 103.75
C VAL A 582 -7.95 -4.73 103.29
N LYS A 583 -7.74 -5.68 104.21
CA LYS A 583 -7.33 -7.05 103.85
C LYS A 583 -8.43 -7.78 103.06
N GLU A 584 -9.69 -7.66 103.48
CA GLU A 584 -10.83 -8.27 102.78
C GLU A 584 -11.01 -7.66 101.39
N GLU A 585 -11.00 -6.33 101.27
CA GLU A 585 -11.05 -5.58 100.01
C GLU A 585 -9.93 -6.01 99.06
N ASN A 586 -8.67 -6.02 99.50
CA ASN A 586 -7.52 -6.50 98.72
C ASN A 586 -7.66 -7.99 98.30
N THR A 587 -8.28 -8.85 99.12
CA THR A 587 -8.49 -10.26 98.72
C THR A 587 -9.63 -10.44 97.72
N ALA A 588 -10.60 -9.53 97.66
CA ALA A 588 -11.64 -9.53 96.64
C ALA A 588 -11.06 -9.04 95.30
N GLU A 589 -10.38 -7.89 95.29
CA GLU A 589 -9.77 -7.32 94.10
C GLU A 589 -8.72 -8.26 93.48
N LEU A 590 -7.94 -8.95 94.31
CA LEU A 590 -6.95 -9.93 93.86
C LEU A 590 -7.56 -11.23 93.32
N LYS A 591 -8.80 -11.59 93.69
CA LYS A 591 -9.57 -12.66 93.03
C LYS A 591 -10.11 -12.20 91.68
N GLU A 592 -10.65 -10.99 91.62
CA GLU A 592 -11.19 -10.41 90.39
C GLU A 592 -10.10 -10.26 89.31
N ARG A 593 -8.94 -9.67 89.65
CA ARG A 593 -7.80 -9.59 88.74
C ARG A 593 -7.30 -10.96 88.28
N ARG A 594 -7.32 -11.99 89.16
CA ARG A 594 -6.97 -13.37 88.77
C ARG A 594 -7.98 -13.99 87.80
N ALA A 595 -9.27 -13.72 87.98
CA ALA A 595 -10.31 -14.16 87.05
C ALA A 595 -10.18 -13.47 85.69
N ALA A 596 -9.95 -12.15 85.67
CA ALA A 596 -9.71 -11.39 84.45
C ALA A 596 -8.48 -11.90 83.67
N VAL A 597 -7.35 -12.16 84.37
CA VAL A 597 -6.14 -12.74 83.75
C VAL A 597 -6.40 -14.16 83.22
N LEU A 598 -7.19 -14.99 83.92
CA LEU A 598 -7.57 -16.32 83.41
C LEU A 598 -8.41 -16.23 82.14
N ILE A 599 -9.40 -15.33 82.08
CA ILE A 599 -10.22 -15.10 80.87
C ILE A 599 -9.34 -14.58 79.72
N GLN A 600 -8.39 -13.70 80.01
CA GLN A 600 -7.43 -13.20 79.01
C GLN A 600 -6.53 -14.31 78.46
N ILE A 601 -5.96 -15.15 79.33
CA ILE A 601 -5.14 -16.31 78.92
C ILE A 601 -5.97 -17.30 78.10
N GLN A 602 -7.22 -17.55 78.50
CA GLN A 602 -8.14 -18.43 77.78
C GLN A 602 -8.38 -17.91 76.35
N LYS A 603 -8.74 -16.62 76.21
CA LYS A 603 -8.91 -15.98 74.91
C LYS A 603 -7.63 -16.05 74.06
N GLN A 604 -6.47 -15.72 74.64
CA GLN A 604 -5.18 -15.83 73.94
C GLN A 604 -4.85 -17.27 73.50
N THR A 605 -5.33 -18.28 74.23
CA THR A 605 -5.18 -19.69 73.85
C THR A 605 -6.10 -20.05 72.68
N ASP A 606 -7.34 -19.55 72.67
CA ASP A 606 -8.27 -19.75 71.56
C ASP A 606 -7.78 -19.05 70.28
N ASP A 607 -7.28 -17.81 70.40
CA ASP A 607 -6.65 -17.05 69.31
C ASP A 607 -5.41 -17.78 68.75
N LEU A 608 -4.58 -18.39 69.61
CA LEU A 608 -3.44 -19.21 69.20
C LEU A 608 -3.85 -20.49 68.47
N MET A 609 -4.88 -21.20 68.93
CA MET A 609 -5.39 -22.40 68.25
C MET A 609 -5.97 -22.09 66.86
N ALA A 610 -6.62 -20.93 66.70
CA ALA A 610 -7.06 -20.45 65.40
C ALA A 610 -5.86 -20.17 64.47
N LEU A 611 -4.85 -19.47 64.98
CA LEU A 611 -3.63 -19.15 64.23
C LEU A 611 -2.84 -20.40 63.81
N GLU A 612 -2.68 -21.40 64.68
CA GLU A 612 -2.03 -22.68 64.32
C GLU A 612 -2.79 -23.42 63.22
N LYS A 613 -4.13 -23.40 63.25
CA LYS A 613 -4.97 -23.99 62.20
C LYS A 613 -4.76 -23.28 60.86
N ASP A 614 -4.74 -21.96 60.85
CA ASP A 614 -4.54 -21.16 59.64
C ASP A 614 -3.12 -21.34 59.07
N ILE A 615 -2.09 -21.37 59.93
CA ILE A 615 -0.71 -21.70 59.54
C ILE A 615 -0.67 -23.07 58.87
N TYR A 616 -1.32 -24.09 59.46
CA TYR A 616 -1.37 -25.43 58.87
C TYR A 616 -2.10 -25.47 57.52
N GLU A 617 -3.25 -24.79 57.39
CA GLU A 617 -3.98 -24.71 56.12
C GLU A 617 -3.19 -23.98 55.02
N VAL A 618 -2.46 -22.91 55.36
CA VAL A 618 -1.58 -22.18 54.45
C VAL A 618 -0.38 -23.05 54.05
N SER A 619 0.27 -23.73 54.99
CA SER A 619 1.36 -24.66 54.69
C SER A 619 0.91 -25.78 53.75
N ARG A 620 -0.26 -26.37 53.98
CA ARG A 620 -0.83 -27.41 53.08
C ARG A 620 -1.14 -26.87 51.68
N LYS A 621 -1.65 -25.63 51.57
CA LYS A 621 -1.88 -24.96 50.28
C LYS A 621 -0.56 -24.70 49.55
N LEU A 622 0.50 -24.31 50.28
CA LEU A 622 1.84 -24.09 49.74
C LEU A 622 2.46 -25.39 49.21
N GLU A 623 2.37 -26.50 49.95
CA GLU A 623 2.84 -27.82 49.49
C GLU A 623 2.13 -28.27 48.20
N LEU A 624 0.80 -28.11 48.12
CA LEU A 624 0.03 -28.40 46.91
C LEU A 624 0.50 -27.55 45.71
N ALA A 625 0.71 -26.25 45.92
CA ALA A 625 1.22 -25.35 44.88
C ALA A 625 2.66 -25.71 44.45
N GLN A 626 3.53 -26.13 45.38
CA GLN A 626 4.89 -26.58 45.09
C GLN A 626 4.91 -27.89 44.29
N MET A 627 4.06 -28.87 44.65
CA MET A 627 3.92 -30.11 43.89
C MET A 627 3.43 -29.86 42.46
N GLU A 628 2.43 -29.00 42.29
CA GLU A 628 1.91 -28.65 40.97
C GLU A 628 2.92 -27.85 40.13
N ASN A 629 3.67 -26.93 40.74
CA ASN A 629 4.78 -26.23 40.09
C ASN A 629 5.88 -27.21 39.65
N GLY A 630 6.17 -28.24 40.47
CA GLY A 630 7.05 -29.35 40.12
C GLY A 630 6.55 -30.15 38.92
N ARG A 631 5.25 -30.51 38.90
CA ARG A 631 4.59 -31.20 37.79
C ARG A 631 4.68 -30.40 36.49
N LEU A 632 4.39 -29.10 36.54
CA LEU A 632 4.48 -28.19 35.40
C LEU A 632 5.92 -28.03 34.88
N LYS A 633 6.91 -27.98 35.77
CA LYS A 633 8.34 -27.99 35.38
C LYS A 633 8.73 -29.26 34.62
N ILE A 634 8.28 -30.43 35.09
CA ILE A 634 8.52 -31.71 34.41
C ILE A 634 7.87 -31.72 33.01
N CYS A 635 6.59 -31.31 32.89
CA CYS A 635 5.94 -31.17 31.58
C CYS A 635 6.67 -30.19 30.65
N SER A 636 7.16 -29.06 31.18
CA SER A 636 7.91 -28.06 30.39
C SER A 636 9.25 -28.61 29.87
N VAL A 637 9.95 -29.44 30.66
CA VAL A 637 11.16 -30.14 30.20
C VAL A 637 10.81 -31.17 29.13
N GLN A 638 9.80 -32.00 29.34
CA GLN A 638 9.36 -33.01 28.35
C GLN A 638 8.92 -32.36 27.02
N MET A 639 8.14 -31.27 27.06
CA MET A 639 7.77 -30.53 25.85
C MET A 639 9.00 -29.98 25.11
N ARG A 640 10.02 -29.50 25.85
CA ARG A 640 11.27 -29.01 25.26
C ARG A 640 12.10 -30.12 24.62
N GLU A 641 12.11 -31.31 25.22
CA GLU A 641 12.77 -32.50 24.67
C GLU A 641 12.06 -32.97 23.40
N ASN A 642 10.72 -33.09 23.42
CA ASN A 642 9.93 -33.43 22.24
C ASN A 642 10.16 -32.44 21.09
N ILE A 643 10.12 -31.12 21.36
CA ILE A 643 10.44 -30.09 20.36
C ILE A 643 11.87 -30.27 19.81
N SER A 644 12.84 -30.63 20.65
CA SER A 644 14.22 -30.91 20.21
C SER A 644 14.32 -32.17 19.34
N GLU A 645 13.51 -33.19 19.60
CA GLU A 645 13.44 -34.41 18.80
C GLU A 645 12.79 -34.16 17.43
N GLU A 646 11.65 -33.47 17.40
CA GLU A 646 11.00 -32.98 16.17
C GLU A 646 11.96 -32.15 15.30
N PHE A 647 12.74 -31.23 15.91
CA PHE A 647 13.77 -30.49 15.17
C PHE A 647 14.89 -31.39 14.60
N LYS A 648 15.26 -32.47 15.28
CA LYS A 648 16.23 -33.45 14.75
C LYS A 648 15.62 -34.25 13.59
N GLU A 649 14.36 -34.63 13.68
CA GLU A 649 13.62 -35.33 12.63
C GLU A 649 13.40 -34.46 11.39
N ALA A 650 12.93 -33.23 11.55
CA ALA A 650 12.84 -32.24 10.47
C ALA A 650 14.20 -32.03 9.78
N LYS A 651 15.30 -31.98 10.55
CA LYS A 651 16.66 -31.89 9.99
C LYS A 651 17.06 -33.17 9.22
N ARG A 652 16.69 -34.36 9.69
CA ARG A 652 16.88 -35.63 8.95
C ARG A 652 16.11 -35.61 7.63
N HIS A 653 14.83 -35.20 7.64
CA HIS A 653 14.03 -35.06 6.42
C HIS A 653 14.65 -34.07 5.44
N MET A 654 15.13 -32.91 5.90
CA MET A 654 15.84 -31.95 5.04
C MET A 654 17.11 -32.55 4.42
N THR A 655 17.89 -33.33 5.17
CA THR A 655 19.05 -34.05 4.61
C THR A 655 18.65 -35.15 3.61
N ALA A 656 17.51 -35.82 3.81
CA ALA A 656 16.99 -36.80 2.87
C ALA A 656 16.50 -36.14 1.57
N ILE A 657 15.76 -35.02 1.65
CA ILE A 657 15.31 -34.25 0.49
C ILE A 657 16.50 -33.77 -0.34
N THR A 658 17.52 -33.18 0.30
CA THR A 658 18.72 -32.72 -0.42
C THR A 658 19.55 -33.86 -1.03
N LYS A 659 19.48 -35.09 -0.46
CA LYS A 659 20.05 -36.30 -1.09
C LYS A 659 19.24 -36.73 -2.31
N ILE A 660 17.92 -36.83 -2.20
CA ILE A 660 17.02 -37.18 -3.32
C ILE A 660 17.16 -36.18 -4.47
N GLN A 661 17.26 -34.88 -4.19
CA GLN A 661 17.48 -33.85 -5.22
C GLN A 661 18.82 -34.03 -5.95
N LYS A 662 19.89 -34.43 -5.26
CA LYS A 662 21.17 -34.76 -5.89
C LYS A 662 21.07 -36.02 -6.75
N GLU A 663 20.41 -37.06 -6.24
CA GLU A 663 20.19 -38.31 -6.96
C GLU A 663 19.35 -38.09 -8.23
N LEU A 664 18.25 -37.34 -8.13
CA LEU A 664 17.42 -36.93 -9.27
C LEU A 664 18.25 -36.16 -10.32
N LYS A 665 19.09 -35.22 -9.88
CA LYS A 665 19.99 -34.49 -10.79
C LYS A 665 20.95 -35.44 -11.50
N THR A 666 21.60 -36.36 -10.78
CA THR A 666 22.50 -37.34 -11.42
C THR A 666 21.77 -38.28 -12.38
N PHE A 667 20.53 -38.70 -12.08
CA PHE A 667 19.73 -39.48 -13.03
C PHE A 667 19.35 -38.68 -14.27
N SER A 668 19.00 -37.39 -14.13
CA SER A 668 18.73 -36.51 -15.27
C SER A 668 19.96 -36.31 -16.15
N GLU A 669 21.16 -36.18 -15.56
CA GLU A 669 22.42 -36.07 -16.28
C GLU A 669 22.76 -37.38 -17.02
N CYS A 670 22.60 -38.54 -16.38
CA CYS A 670 22.78 -39.85 -17.02
C CYS A 670 21.77 -40.10 -18.17
N LEU A 671 20.51 -39.68 -18.02
CA LEU A 671 19.50 -39.81 -19.07
C LEU A 671 19.80 -38.92 -20.28
N LEU A 672 20.31 -37.70 -20.05
CA LEU A 672 20.76 -36.83 -21.14
C LEU A 672 21.94 -37.43 -21.89
N LEU A 673 22.94 -37.96 -21.19
CA LEU A 673 24.09 -38.64 -21.81
C LEU A 673 23.64 -39.88 -22.61
N GLY A 674 22.80 -40.74 -22.04
CA GLY A 674 22.25 -41.89 -22.77
C GLY A 674 21.45 -41.50 -24.01
N TRP A 675 20.71 -40.38 -23.96
CA TRP A 675 19.98 -39.85 -25.12
C TRP A 675 20.92 -39.29 -26.20
N GLU A 676 22.06 -38.70 -25.82
CA GLU A 676 23.11 -38.28 -26.75
C GLU A 676 23.81 -39.48 -27.41
N GLU A 677 24.09 -40.54 -26.64
CA GLU A 677 24.60 -41.82 -27.15
C GLU A 677 23.61 -42.48 -28.12
N ASP A 678 22.33 -42.61 -27.77
CA ASP A 678 21.28 -43.16 -28.63
C ASP A 678 21.11 -42.34 -29.92
N ARG A 679 21.19 -41.00 -29.83
CA ARG A 679 21.16 -40.11 -31.00
C ARG A 679 22.39 -40.32 -31.90
N ALA A 680 23.58 -40.51 -31.33
CA ALA A 680 24.79 -40.80 -32.10
C ALA A 680 24.65 -42.16 -32.81
N VAL A 681 24.20 -43.19 -32.10
CA VAL A 681 23.94 -44.52 -32.68
C VAL A 681 22.92 -44.47 -33.81
N HIS A 682 21.80 -43.74 -33.63
CA HIS A 682 20.80 -43.54 -34.69
C HIS A 682 21.39 -42.81 -35.91
N LYS A 683 22.30 -41.85 -35.69
CA LYS A 683 22.99 -41.17 -36.78
C LYS A 683 23.91 -42.14 -37.53
N ASP A 684 24.71 -42.94 -36.83
CA ASP A 684 25.60 -43.94 -37.42
C ASP A 684 24.84 -45.03 -38.20
N PHE A 685 23.61 -45.38 -37.78
CA PHE A 685 22.73 -46.25 -38.55
C PHE A 685 22.17 -45.55 -39.79
N SER A 686 21.69 -44.31 -39.65
CA SER A 686 21.19 -43.52 -40.78
C SER A 686 22.26 -43.27 -41.86
N GLU A 687 23.53 -43.08 -41.47
CA GLU A 687 24.65 -42.94 -42.41
C GLU A 687 24.95 -44.28 -43.12
N ARG A 688 24.97 -45.41 -42.41
CA ARG A 688 25.15 -46.75 -43.01
C ARG A 688 24.00 -47.17 -43.92
N ASP A 689 22.76 -46.82 -43.58
CA ASP A 689 21.59 -47.07 -44.42
C ASP A 689 21.65 -46.22 -45.70
N GLN A 690 22.12 -44.97 -45.59
CA GLN A 690 22.36 -44.10 -46.75
C GLN A 690 23.48 -44.64 -47.66
N GLU A 691 24.62 -45.06 -47.10
CA GLU A 691 25.69 -45.73 -47.85
C GLU A 691 25.17 -46.99 -48.57
N THR A 692 24.34 -47.77 -47.89
CA THR A 692 23.71 -48.98 -48.45
C THR A 692 22.75 -48.63 -49.59
N LEU A 693 21.93 -47.59 -49.44
CA LEU A 693 21.05 -47.09 -50.49
C LEU A 693 21.83 -46.58 -51.71
N ASP A 694 22.95 -45.88 -51.51
CA ASP A 694 23.77 -45.38 -52.61
C ASP A 694 24.53 -46.52 -53.32
N ALA A 695 24.99 -47.53 -52.58
CA ALA A 695 25.51 -48.77 -53.17
C ALA A 695 24.43 -49.53 -53.97
N MET A 696 23.18 -49.56 -53.50
CA MET A 696 22.05 -50.15 -54.24
C MET A 696 21.73 -49.35 -55.52
N LYS A 697 21.72 -48.01 -55.47
CA LYS A 697 21.55 -47.14 -56.66
C LYS A 697 22.65 -47.39 -57.69
N GLU A 698 23.90 -47.47 -57.25
CA GLU A 698 25.05 -47.77 -58.10
C GLU A 698 24.94 -49.17 -58.72
N LEU A 699 24.45 -50.17 -57.98
CA LEU A 699 24.21 -51.50 -58.50
C LEU A 699 23.06 -51.53 -59.53
N ILE A 700 21.98 -50.76 -59.31
CA ILE A 700 20.90 -50.54 -60.30
C ILE A 700 21.45 -49.88 -61.57
N ARG A 701 22.28 -48.83 -61.43
CA ARG A 701 22.95 -48.14 -62.54
C ARG A 701 23.79 -49.10 -63.39
N ASN A 702 24.59 -49.94 -62.73
CA ASN A 702 25.40 -50.98 -63.39
C ASN A 702 24.54 -52.07 -64.06
N ILE A 703 23.37 -52.42 -63.50
CA ILE A 703 22.40 -53.31 -64.15
C ILE A 703 21.79 -52.65 -65.40
N GLN A 704 21.48 -51.34 -65.35
CA GLN A 704 20.96 -50.59 -66.49
C GLN A 704 22.00 -50.49 -67.62
N GLU A 705 23.24 -50.09 -67.33
CA GLU A 705 24.33 -50.13 -68.31
C GLU A 705 24.53 -51.52 -68.92
N ARG A 706 24.45 -52.57 -68.09
CA ARG A 706 24.59 -53.95 -68.57
C ARG A 706 23.42 -54.35 -69.46
N LYS A 707 22.20 -53.89 -69.16
CA LYS A 707 21.01 -54.08 -69.99
C LYS A 707 21.17 -53.36 -71.34
N GLU A 708 21.68 -52.13 -71.35
CA GLU A 708 22.01 -51.40 -72.59
C GLU A 708 23.08 -52.12 -73.41
N LYS A 709 24.20 -52.55 -72.78
CA LYS A 709 25.26 -53.33 -73.44
C LYS A 709 24.77 -54.68 -73.99
N ILE A 710 23.78 -55.32 -73.34
CA ILE A 710 23.11 -56.52 -73.84
C ILE A 710 22.16 -56.18 -74.98
N GLY A 711 21.45 -55.04 -74.94
CA GLY A 711 20.67 -54.49 -76.05
C GLY A 711 21.56 -54.29 -77.28
N ASP A 712 22.62 -53.51 -77.14
CA ASP A 712 23.69 -53.30 -78.13
C ASP A 712 24.22 -54.60 -78.75
N PHE A 713 24.41 -55.64 -77.94
CA PHE A 713 24.87 -56.94 -78.41
C PHE A 713 23.76 -57.72 -79.13
N SER A 714 22.52 -57.63 -78.65
CA SER A 714 21.33 -58.17 -79.29
C SER A 714 21.09 -57.52 -80.65
N ASP A 715 21.24 -56.19 -80.75
CA ASP A 715 21.09 -55.43 -81.99
C ASP A 715 22.23 -55.74 -82.99
N LYS A 716 23.47 -55.88 -82.51
CA LYS A 716 24.60 -56.34 -83.33
C LYS A 716 24.48 -57.82 -83.74
N MET A 717 23.79 -58.65 -82.96
CA MET A 717 23.45 -60.03 -83.33
C MET A 717 22.30 -60.05 -84.34
N GLN A 718 21.29 -59.19 -84.18
CA GLN A 718 20.21 -59.00 -85.14
C GLN A 718 20.78 -58.53 -86.48
N GLU A 719 21.63 -57.49 -86.51
CA GLU A 719 22.32 -57.02 -87.73
C GLU A 719 23.15 -58.13 -88.39
N LYS A 720 23.78 -59.01 -87.60
CA LYS A 720 24.51 -60.18 -88.13
C LYS A 720 23.58 -61.27 -88.67
N CYS A 721 22.43 -61.51 -88.03
CA CYS A 721 21.40 -62.40 -88.54
C CYS A 721 20.79 -61.85 -89.83
N ASP A 722 20.51 -60.55 -89.92
CA ASP A 722 19.99 -59.88 -91.11
C ASP A 722 21.03 -59.85 -92.24
N ARG A 723 22.32 -59.71 -91.91
CA ARG A 723 23.45 -59.94 -92.84
C ARG A 723 23.56 -61.40 -93.30
N LEU A 724 23.28 -62.38 -92.43
CA LEU A 724 23.24 -63.80 -92.82
C LEU A 724 22.03 -64.10 -93.70
N SER A 725 20.86 -63.55 -93.41
CA SER A 725 19.65 -63.63 -94.25
C SER A 725 19.91 -63.03 -95.64
N SER A 726 20.48 -61.83 -95.73
CA SER A 726 20.82 -61.21 -97.02
C SER A 726 21.99 -61.89 -97.75
N VAL A 727 22.87 -62.63 -97.06
CA VAL A 727 23.84 -63.54 -97.69
C VAL A 727 23.17 -64.82 -98.20
N LEU A 728 22.16 -65.35 -97.50
CA LEU A 728 21.36 -66.50 -97.95
C LEU A 728 20.49 -66.13 -99.17
N GLU A 729 19.88 -64.95 -99.18
CA GLU A 729 19.17 -64.40 -100.35
C GLU A 729 20.11 -64.18 -101.54
N ARG A 730 21.32 -63.62 -101.32
CA ARG A 730 22.35 -63.55 -102.37
C ARG A 730 22.84 -64.94 -102.84
N LYS A 731 22.81 -65.97 -101.99
CA LYS A 731 23.19 -67.33 -102.36
C LYS A 731 22.06 -68.09 -103.07
N ALA A 732 20.80 -67.71 -102.86
CA ALA A 732 19.67 -68.15 -103.67
C ALA A 732 19.75 -67.56 -105.10
N ASN A 733 20.11 -66.28 -105.21
CA ASN A 733 20.21 -65.57 -106.50
C ASN A 733 21.52 -65.81 -107.30
N ILE A 734 22.46 -66.65 -106.81
CA ILE A 734 23.70 -67.03 -107.53
C ILE A 734 23.68 -68.53 -107.89
N LYS A 735 22.48 -69.12 -108.04
CA LYS A 735 22.32 -70.54 -108.42
C LYS A 735 21.31 -70.78 -109.55
N LEU A 736 21.13 -69.78 -110.43
CA LEU A 736 20.20 -69.83 -111.57
C LEU A 736 20.71 -69.10 -112.83
N GLU A 737 22.03 -69.09 -113.07
CA GLU A 737 22.58 -68.49 -114.31
C GLU A 737 23.81 -69.22 -114.92
N ILE A 738 24.20 -70.40 -114.41
CA ILE A 738 25.17 -71.31 -115.09
C ILE A 738 24.77 -72.78 -114.90
N THR A 739 23.74 -73.21 -115.62
CA THR A 739 23.55 -74.56 -116.18
C THR A 739 22.30 -74.53 -117.07
N ASP A 740 22.51 -74.37 -118.39
CA ASP A 740 21.69 -74.95 -119.47
C ASP A 740 22.37 -74.66 -120.82
N GLU A 741 23.54 -75.26 -121.02
CA GLU A 741 24.00 -75.69 -122.35
C GLU A 741 24.15 -77.23 -122.31
N ALA A 742 23.43 -77.91 -123.21
CA ALA A 742 23.35 -79.36 -123.38
C ALA A 742 22.85 -80.15 -122.14
N GLN A 743 21.55 -80.41 -122.03
CA GLN A 743 20.87 -81.29 -123.01
C GLN A 743 19.47 -80.83 -123.43
#